data_AF-A0A2G4J6V3-F1
#
_entry.id   AF-A0A2G4J6V3-F1
#
_cell.length_a   1.000
_cell.length_b   1.000
_cell.length_c   1.000
_cell.angle_alpha   90.00
_cell.angle_beta   90.00
_cell.angle_gamma   90.00
#
_symmetry.space_group_name_H-M   'P 1'
#
loop_
_entity.id
_entity.type
_entity.pdbx_description
1 polymer ?
#
loop_
_entity_poly.entity_id
_entity_poly.type
_entity_poly.pdbx_seq_one_letter_code
_entity_poly.pdbx_strand_id
1 'polypeptide(L)'
;MPVSLDYFRARCRQLLLTLFARAALALCLASPLAANAFTPFVIGDIRIEGMQRTEPGTIFGQLPVKVGQQFTDDLATEAVRRLYATGLFSDVRIETANRVVVVVVQERATIASLSFSGMREFEPKGMTDSLRQIGFGDGRVFDQSMLEQAEFELRQQYLAKGKYAAEITSTVTPLPRNRVGINFDVFEGAVARIREIKVIGNEAFTESNLLGLFKMTTPGWLSWYTDSDKYSREKLERDLETLRSFYLDRGYLEYKAEPPQVTISGDRKDIFITLTINEGKPYKVTSVNLAGNLLGLENEVNTLVQVKAGETFSGEKTNATAKSISDYLGGLGYAFANVNPNPVLNRENQTAELTFYIDPSRRVYVRKIQITGNQRTRDEVVRRELRQPEAAWYDSGKIKLSRDRLDRLGYFKEVKVGTEPVPNSPDQVDINLTVAEKPTGMINLGVGYGQVDGVILSAGITEDNVFGSGTNLTLNLNTSLYNRSAVLAHTDPYFTNDGISRTTSVYYRTMTPYSNNPGMYQVTTLGSGLSFGVPISEFDRIYGGVNVERNTIGLYDNSPLAYREYVFNYGDTTTAVILNTGWSKDTRDSAIAPTRGSFTRLKADLGTVNLKYYMLGAQQQLYVPIGRDYTLAFNALFDYGISYSDLQYPIFKNVYAGGIGTVRGFSQNSLGPRDLITGTYLGGSKRVVGNVQFYLPMPGTQNDRTLRWFTFVDGGQVFGTDGYGNDTAIDLSKMRYSAGVGLSWVSPLGPLQLSLAKALNAKEGDNLQVFQFQIGTGF
;
A
#
# COMPACT_ATOMS: atom_id res chain seq x y z
N MET A 1 86.77 -47.84 -62.63
CA MET A 1 87.67 -46.84 -63.23
C MET A 1 87.28 -45.46 -62.73
N PRO A 2 88.24 -44.54 -62.55
CA PRO A 2 88.51 -43.90 -61.27
C PRO A 2 87.59 -42.72 -60.94
N VAL A 3 87.45 -42.52 -59.62
CA VAL A 3 86.82 -41.36 -58.97
C VAL A 3 87.51 -40.08 -59.47
N SER A 4 86.77 -39.18 -60.14
CA SER A 4 87.23 -37.80 -60.28
C SER A 4 86.73 -36.99 -59.08
N LEU A 5 87.68 -36.37 -58.40
CA LEU A 5 87.54 -35.54 -57.21
C LEU A 5 86.63 -34.30 -57.38
N ASP A 6 86.07 -34.07 -58.58
CA ASP A 6 85.32 -32.87 -58.91
C ASP A 6 83.87 -32.90 -58.40
N TYR A 7 83.26 -34.08 -58.31
CA TYR A 7 81.86 -34.19 -57.86
C TYR A 7 81.71 -33.88 -56.36
N PHE A 8 82.73 -34.17 -55.55
CA PHE A 8 82.73 -33.88 -54.11
C PHE A 8 83.02 -32.40 -53.82
N ARG A 9 83.87 -31.74 -54.63
CA ARG A 9 84.16 -30.29 -54.49
C ARG A 9 82.98 -29.41 -54.94
N ALA A 10 82.21 -29.83 -55.96
CA ALA A 10 81.03 -29.10 -56.39
C ALA A 10 79.88 -29.18 -55.37
N ARG A 11 79.62 -30.36 -54.79
CA ARG A 11 78.59 -30.52 -53.74
C ARG A 11 78.98 -29.86 -52.43
N CYS A 12 80.25 -29.85 -52.02
CA CYS A 12 80.69 -29.11 -50.83
C CYS A 12 80.59 -27.59 -51.02
N ARG A 13 80.87 -27.03 -52.21
CA ARG A 13 80.65 -25.59 -52.48
C ARG A 13 79.16 -25.24 -52.52
N GLN A 14 78.30 -26.07 -53.10
CA GLN A 14 76.86 -25.84 -53.08
C GLN A 14 76.24 -26.03 -51.69
N LEU A 15 76.71 -26.99 -50.88
CA LEU A 15 76.26 -27.13 -49.48
C LEU A 15 76.79 -25.99 -48.61
N LEU A 16 78.04 -25.53 -48.77
CA LEU A 16 78.55 -24.38 -48.01
C LEU A 16 77.89 -23.06 -48.42
N LEU A 17 77.60 -22.84 -49.71
CA LEU A 17 76.85 -21.65 -50.15
C LEU A 17 75.37 -21.69 -49.74
N THR A 18 74.74 -22.87 -49.71
CA THR A 18 73.34 -22.98 -49.21
C THR A 18 73.25 -22.96 -47.69
N LEU A 19 74.26 -23.46 -46.96
CA LEU A 19 74.34 -23.28 -45.50
C LEU A 19 74.71 -21.84 -45.12
N PHE A 20 75.59 -21.14 -45.84
CA PHE A 20 75.87 -19.72 -45.58
C PHE A 20 74.70 -18.81 -46.00
N ALA A 21 74.01 -19.10 -47.11
CA ALA A 21 72.83 -18.35 -47.51
C ALA A 21 71.64 -18.60 -46.56
N ARG A 22 71.46 -19.83 -46.06
CA ARG A 22 70.42 -20.13 -45.04
C ARG A 22 70.82 -19.64 -43.64
N ALA A 23 72.09 -19.62 -43.28
CA ALA A 23 72.56 -19.03 -42.02
C ALA A 23 72.51 -17.50 -42.07
N ALA A 24 72.78 -16.85 -43.21
CA ALA A 24 72.63 -15.41 -43.38
C ALA A 24 71.15 -14.99 -43.42
N LEU A 25 70.27 -15.79 -44.03
CA LEU A 25 68.82 -15.55 -43.98
C LEU A 25 68.24 -15.83 -42.59
N ALA A 26 68.75 -16.82 -41.86
CA ALA A 26 68.38 -17.08 -40.47
C ALA A 26 68.97 -16.04 -39.48
N LEU A 27 70.14 -15.47 -39.73
CA LEU A 27 70.69 -14.35 -38.94
C LEU A 27 69.98 -13.02 -39.24
N CYS A 28 69.49 -12.80 -40.47
CA CYS A 28 68.64 -11.66 -40.82
C CYS A 28 67.18 -11.83 -40.35
N LEU A 29 66.73 -13.06 -40.06
CA LEU A 29 65.43 -13.35 -39.44
C LEU A 29 65.50 -13.46 -37.89
N ALA A 30 66.70 -13.55 -37.33
CA ALA A 30 66.95 -13.57 -35.88
C ALA A 30 67.47 -12.23 -35.34
N SER A 31 67.41 -11.15 -36.13
CA SER A 31 67.47 -9.80 -35.59
C SER A 31 66.05 -9.44 -35.14
N PRO A 32 65.78 -9.23 -33.84
CA PRO A 32 64.59 -8.51 -33.46
C PRO A 32 64.80 -7.09 -34.00
N LEU A 33 64.29 -6.82 -35.20
CA LEU A 33 63.77 -5.49 -35.51
C LEU A 33 62.61 -5.31 -34.53
N ALA A 34 62.96 -4.99 -33.28
CA ALA A 34 62.12 -4.14 -32.46
C ALA A 34 62.00 -2.86 -33.30
N ALA A 35 60.97 -2.83 -34.14
CA ALA A 35 60.47 -1.60 -34.70
C ALA A 35 60.09 -0.76 -33.48
N ASN A 36 61.03 0.05 -32.99
CA ASN A 36 60.76 1.08 -32.01
C ASN A 36 59.93 2.12 -32.75
N ALA A 37 58.63 1.85 -32.88
CA ALA A 37 57.63 2.75 -33.45
C ALA A 37 57.52 4.04 -32.63
N PHE A 38 58.07 4.04 -31.42
CA PHE A 38 58.07 5.17 -30.51
C PHE A 38 59.47 5.38 -29.92
N THR A 39 60.14 6.49 -30.27
CA THR A 39 61.38 6.89 -29.60
C THR A 39 61.01 7.78 -28.42
N PRO A 40 61.35 7.40 -27.17
CA PRO A 40 61.04 8.23 -26.01
C PRO A 40 61.66 9.62 -26.16
N PHE A 41 60.84 10.67 -26.06
CA PHE A 41 61.30 12.05 -26.18
C PHE A 41 60.80 12.89 -25.00
N VAL A 42 61.52 13.97 -24.70
CA VAL A 42 61.09 14.92 -23.67
C VAL A 42 60.11 15.92 -24.27
N ILE A 43 58.92 16.00 -23.67
CA ILE A 43 57.79 16.81 -24.14
C ILE A 43 58.17 18.30 -24.09
N GLY A 44 58.16 18.96 -25.25
CA GLY A 44 58.32 20.40 -25.37
C GLY A 44 57.01 21.17 -25.18
N ASP A 45 55.89 20.60 -25.61
CA ASP A 45 54.55 21.18 -25.46
C ASP A 45 53.46 20.11 -25.57
N ILE A 46 52.26 20.38 -25.03
CA ILE A 46 51.07 19.51 -25.16
C ILE A 46 49.92 20.34 -25.74
N ARG A 47 49.44 19.94 -26.91
CA ARG A 47 48.32 20.60 -27.60
C ARG A 47 47.08 19.71 -27.56
N ILE A 48 45.91 20.32 -27.41
CA ILE A 48 44.63 19.61 -27.40
C ILE A 48 43.78 20.10 -28.57
N GLU A 49 43.22 19.19 -29.34
CA GLU A 49 42.35 19.47 -30.50
C GLU A 49 41.03 18.70 -30.42
N GLY A 50 39.96 19.28 -30.96
CA GLY A 50 38.63 18.65 -31.01
C GLY A 50 37.73 18.86 -29.78
N MET A 51 38.17 19.68 -28.81
CA MET A 51 37.32 20.17 -27.71
C MET A 51 36.23 21.11 -28.22
N GLN A 52 35.06 21.04 -27.59
CA GLN A 52 33.96 21.96 -27.86
C GLN A 52 33.39 22.55 -26.57
N ARG A 53 33.14 21.71 -25.55
CA ARG A 53 32.53 22.11 -24.28
C ARG A 53 33.40 21.83 -23.07
N THR A 54 34.33 20.89 -23.17
CA THR A 54 35.18 20.48 -22.05
C THR A 54 36.30 21.48 -21.85
N GLU A 55 36.51 21.93 -20.61
CA GLU A 55 37.63 22.84 -20.32
C GLU A 55 38.98 22.13 -20.51
N PRO A 56 39.99 22.80 -21.10
CA PRO A 56 41.31 22.20 -21.33
C PRO A 56 41.96 21.64 -20.06
N GLY A 57 41.73 22.28 -18.90
CA GLY A 57 42.25 21.86 -17.60
C GLY A 57 41.81 20.45 -17.19
N THR A 58 40.62 20.01 -17.60
CA THR A 58 40.10 18.66 -17.32
C THR A 58 40.93 17.59 -18.02
N ILE A 59 41.35 17.84 -19.27
CA ILE A 59 42.20 16.92 -20.04
C ILE A 59 43.62 16.94 -19.46
N PHE A 60 44.18 18.12 -19.20
CA PHE A 60 45.53 18.24 -18.61
C PHE A 60 45.65 17.57 -17.24
N GLY A 61 44.58 17.59 -16.42
CA GLY A 61 44.55 16.93 -15.12
C GLY A 61 44.54 15.39 -15.18
N GLN A 62 44.08 14.81 -16.29
CA GLN A 62 43.98 13.36 -16.46
C GLN A 62 45.18 12.75 -17.19
N LEU A 63 45.99 13.56 -17.85
CA LEU A 63 47.21 13.11 -18.50
C LEU A 63 48.25 12.67 -17.43
N PRO A 64 48.86 11.48 -17.56
CA PRO A 64 49.88 11.01 -16.63
C PRO A 64 51.23 11.73 -16.79
N VAL A 65 51.33 12.67 -17.74
CA VAL A 65 52.58 13.33 -18.15
C VAL A 65 52.43 14.84 -18.20
N LYS A 66 53.54 15.55 -17.94
CA LYS A 66 53.63 17.01 -18.00
C LYS A 66 54.73 17.47 -18.96
N VAL A 67 54.62 18.71 -19.43
CA VAL A 67 55.67 19.37 -20.22
C VAL A 67 57.01 19.29 -19.47
N GLY A 68 58.07 18.87 -20.16
CA GLY A 68 59.40 18.64 -19.59
C GLY A 68 59.68 17.21 -19.09
N GLN A 69 58.70 16.30 -19.11
CA GLN A 69 58.88 14.89 -18.78
C GLN A 69 59.12 14.02 -20.03
N GLN A 70 59.69 12.83 -19.84
CA GLN A 70 59.90 11.86 -20.92
C GLN A 70 58.58 11.16 -21.26
N PHE A 71 58.17 11.23 -22.52
CA PHE A 71 56.97 10.55 -23.02
C PHE A 71 57.36 9.20 -23.61
N THR A 72 56.67 8.14 -23.18
CA THR A 72 56.85 6.75 -23.64
C THR A 72 55.53 6.22 -24.19
N ASP A 73 55.59 5.13 -24.95
CA ASP A 73 54.40 4.49 -25.52
C ASP A 73 53.43 3.96 -24.44
N ASP A 74 53.96 3.45 -23.33
CA ASP A 74 53.18 3.05 -22.16
C ASP A 74 52.40 4.23 -21.57
N LEU A 75 53.03 5.40 -21.48
CA LEU A 75 52.40 6.62 -20.99
C LEU A 75 51.37 7.17 -21.98
N ALA A 76 51.57 6.97 -23.30
CA ALA A 76 50.58 7.30 -24.32
C ALA A 76 49.34 6.40 -24.19
N THR A 77 49.54 5.09 -24.04
CA THR A 77 48.46 4.12 -23.83
C THR A 77 47.70 4.39 -22.53
N GLU A 78 48.42 4.71 -21.45
CA GLU A 78 47.81 5.09 -20.18
C GLU A 78 47.02 6.41 -20.29
N ALA A 79 47.55 7.41 -21.00
CA ALA A 79 46.86 8.66 -21.26
C ALA A 79 45.54 8.45 -22.02
N VAL A 80 45.56 7.66 -23.10
CA VAL A 80 44.34 7.28 -23.85
C VAL A 80 43.35 6.59 -22.92
N ARG A 81 43.80 5.61 -22.12
CA ARG A 81 42.94 4.86 -21.19
C ARG A 81 42.30 5.76 -20.12
N ARG A 82 43.07 6.68 -19.52
CA ARG A 82 42.57 7.65 -18.52
C ARG A 82 41.55 8.60 -19.12
N LEU A 83 41.79 9.08 -20.35
CA LEU A 83 40.85 9.96 -21.05
C LEU A 83 39.56 9.23 -21.43
N TYR A 84 39.62 8.00 -21.93
CA TYR A 84 38.41 7.19 -22.15
C TYR A 84 37.65 6.89 -20.85
N ALA A 85 38.37 6.64 -19.74
CA ALA A 85 37.76 6.37 -18.44
C ALA A 85 36.97 7.57 -17.87
N THR A 86 37.19 8.78 -18.38
CA THR A 86 36.36 9.94 -18.03
C THR A 86 34.94 9.86 -18.57
N GLY A 87 34.70 9.04 -19.60
CA GLY A 87 33.39 8.91 -20.26
C GLY A 87 32.96 10.13 -21.08
N LEU A 88 33.83 11.13 -21.26
CA LEU A 88 33.52 12.38 -21.97
C LEU A 88 33.77 12.31 -23.48
N PHE A 89 34.58 11.35 -23.94
CA PHE A 89 35.07 11.28 -25.32
C PHE A 89 34.65 9.97 -26.00
N SER A 90 34.28 10.05 -27.28
CA SER A 90 33.93 8.90 -28.13
C SER A 90 35.17 8.33 -28.81
N ASP A 91 36.12 9.22 -29.13
CA ASP A 91 37.39 8.88 -29.74
C ASP A 91 38.51 9.71 -29.09
N VAL A 92 39.63 9.05 -28.79
CA VAL A 92 40.84 9.70 -28.25
C VAL A 92 42.04 9.14 -28.98
N ARG A 93 42.75 10.02 -29.69
CA ARG A 93 43.98 9.68 -30.39
C ARG A 93 45.10 10.61 -29.95
N ILE A 94 46.30 10.07 -29.81
CA ILE A 94 47.50 10.83 -29.47
C ILE A 94 48.42 10.80 -30.68
N GLU A 95 48.69 11.99 -31.21
CA GLU A 95 49.64 12.20 -32.29
C GLU A 95 50.91 12.85 -31.71
N THR A 96 52.07 12.49 -32.24
CA THR A 96 53.35 13.07 -31.79
C THR A 96 54.11 13.61 -32.98
N ALA A 97 54.51 14.89 -32.90
CA ALA A 97 55.28 15.56 -33.95
C ALA A 97 56.21 16.61 -33.32
N ASN A 98 57.47 16.66 -33.74
CA ASN A 98 58.44 17.69 -33.32
C ASN A 98 58.51 17.96 -31.80
N ARG A 99 58.51 16.90 -30.97
CA ARG A 99 58.50 16.96 -29.49
C ARG A 99 57.23 17.56 -28.87
N VAL A 100 56.16 17.71 -29.64
CA VAL A 100 54.82 18.13 -29.18
C VAL A 100 53.91 16.90 -29.15
N VAL A 101 53.17 16.75 -28.06
CA VAL A 101 52.11 15.74 -27.93
C VAL A 101 50.78 16.39 -28.27
N VAL A 102 50.12 15.93 -29.34
CA VAL A 102 48.81 16.43 -29.77
C VAL A 102 47.75 15.42 -29.36
N VAL A 103 46.93 15.79 -28.39
CA VAL A 103 45.79 14.99 -27.94
C VAL A 103 44.58 15.43 -28.77
N VAL A 104 44.17 14.61 -29.73
CA VAL A 104 42.96 14.86 -30.50
C VAL A 104 41.82 14.05 -29.89
N VAL A 105 40.77 14.75 -29.49
CA VAL A 105 39.61 14.17 -28.84
C VAL A 105 38.35 14.45 -29.65
N GLN A 106 37.45 13.47 -29.70
CA GLN A 106 36.07 13.69 -30.13
C GLN A 106 35.16 13.64 -28.91
N GLU A 107 34.63 14.79 -28.51
CA GLU A 107 33.68 14.87 -27.40
C GLU A 107 32.38 14.13 -27.73
N ARG A 108 31.90 13.32 -26.79
CA ARG A 108 30.56 12.73 -26.88
C ARG A 108 29.51 13.83 -26.82
N ALA A 109 28.46 13.67 -27.61
CA ALA A 109 27.36 14.61 -27.60
C ALA A 109 26.63 14.62 -26.24
N THR A 110 26.02 15.74 -25.88
CA THR A 110 25.16 15.82 -24.68
C THR A 110 23.69 15.61 -25.06
N ILE A 111 22.96 14.84 -24.27
CA ILE A 111 21.51 14.66 -24.44
C ILE A 111 20.81 15.97 -24.12
N ALA A 112 20.14 16.58 -25.11
CA ALA A 112 19.44 17.85 -24.94
C ALA A 112 17.99 17.66 -24.48
N SER A 113 17.32 16.63 -24.99
CA SER A 113 15.92 16.34 -24.68
C SER A 113 15.60 14.87 -24.91
N LEU A 114 14.69 14.37 -24.08
CA LEU A 114 14.07 13.05 -24.21
C LEU A 114 12.60 13.27 -24.54
N SER A 115 12.12 12.66 -25.63
CA SER A 115 10.70 12.67 -26.00
C SER A 115 10.19 11.25 -26.16
N PHE A 116 8.89 11.07 -25.91
CA PHE A 116 8.20 9.79 -26.04
C PHE A 116 7.00 9.96 -26.96
N SER A 117 6.88 9.07 -27.94
CA SER A 117 5.76 8.99 -28.88
C SER A 117 5.05 7.65 -28.70
N GLY A 118 3.71 7.61 -28.84
CA GLY A 118 2.93 6.37 -28.77
C GLY A 118 2.66 5.79 -27.36
N MET A 119 3.24 6.39 -26.30
CA MET A 119 3.05 6.01 -24.90
C MET A 119 1.69 6.46 -24.35
N ARG A 120 0.92 5.51 -23.77
CA ARG A 120 -0.39 5.72 -23.13
C ARG A 120 -0.47 5.10 -21.72
N GLU A 121 0.30 4.04 -21.45
CA GLU A 121 0.29 3.34 -20.16
C GLU A 121 1.00 4.11 -19.05
N PHE A 122 2.04 4.88 -19.40
CA PHE A 122 2.89 5.58 -18.46
C PHE A 122 2.90 7.09 -18.73
N GLU A 123 3.12 7.88 -17.68
CA GLU A 123 3.37 9.31 -17.83
C GLU A 123 4.83 9.55 -18.29
N PRO A 124 5.06 10.35 -19.35
CA PRO A 124 6.41 10.61 -19.88
C PRO A 124 7.41 11.13 -18.83
N LYS A 125 6.93 11.92 -17.86
CA LYS A 125 7.76 12.48 -16.79
C LYS A 125 8.29 11.39 -15.86
N GLY A 126 7.42 10.49 -15.40
CA GLY A 126 7.82 9.36 -14.56
C GLY A 126 8.85 8.47 -15.25
N MET A 127 8.69 8.28 -16.57
CA MET A 127 9.63 7.53 -17.36
C MET A 127 10.99 8.22 -17.49
N THR A 128 11.00 9.53 -17.72
CA THR A 128 12.21 10.35 -17.76
C THR A 128 12.97 10.27 -16.44
N ASP A 129 12.26 10.36 -15.31
CA ASP A 129 12.88 10.30 -13.98
C ASP A 129 13.45 8.90 -13.68
N SER A 130 12.80 7.83 -14.15
CA SER A 130 13.32 6.47 -14.06
C SER A 130 14.62 6.29 -14.86
N LEU A 131 14.68 6.85 -16.08
CA LEU A 131 15.90 6.79 -16.90
C LEU A 131 17.05 7.60 -16.28
N ARG A 132 16.74 8.74 -15.64
CA ARG A 132 17.74 9.54 -14.94
C ARG A 132 18.41 8.78 -13.80
N GLN A 133 17.69 7.88 -13.11
CA GLN A 133 18.25 7.07 -12.02
C GLN A 133 19.31 6.08 -12.51
N ILE A 134 19.17 5.57 -13.74
CA ILE A 134 20.19 4.70 -14.37
C ILE A 134 21.28 5.51 -15.09
N GLY A 135 21.31 6.83 -14.92
CA GLY A 135 22.32 7.72 -15.51
C GLY A 135 22.02 8.22 -16.92
N PHE A 136 20.83 7.91 -17.47
CA PHE A 136 20.42 8.34 -18.81
C PHE A 136 19.38 9.46 -18.75
N GLY A 137 19.74 10.67 -19.17
CA GLY A 137 18.90 11.84 -18.96
C GLY A 137 19.35 13.06 -19.76
N ASP A 138 18.47 14.05 -19.86
CA ASP A 138 18.82 15.39 -20.30
C ASP A 138 20.00 15.95 -19.48
N GLY A 139 20.95 16.58 -20.16
CA GLY A 139 22.18 17.11 -19.58
C GLY A 139 23.28 16.07 -19.33
N ARG A 140 23.02 14.76 -19.55
CA ARG A 140 24.04 13.71 -19.49
C ARG A 140 24.73 13.50 -20.84
N VAL A 141 25.91 12.90 -20.79
CA VAL A 141 26.67 12.52 -21.98
C VAL A 141 25.95 11.36 -22.69
N PHE A 142 25.84 11.44 -24.00
CA PHE A 142 25.25 10.38 -24.82
C PHE A 142 26.25 9.23 -25.02
N ASP A 143 25.79 8.03 -24.75
CA ASP A 143 26.48 6.76 -25.03
C ASP A 143 25.46 5.79 -25.62
N GLN A 144 25.85 5.13 -26.72
CA GLN A 144 25.01 4.15 -27.40
C GLN A 144 24.65 2.97 -26.49
N SER A 145 25.58 2.53 -25.64
CA SER A 145 25.33 1.43 -24.69
C SER A 145 24.28 1.81 -23.64
N MET A 146 24.28 3.07 -23.19
CA MET A 146 23.28 3.58 -22.25
C MET A 146 21.92 3.79 -22.90
N LEU A 147 21.87 4.13 -24.20
CA LEU A 147 20.62 4.18 -24.96
C LEU A 147 19.98 2.79 -25.07
N GLU A 148 20.75 1.77 -25.40
CA GLU A 148 20.28 0.38 -25.46
C GLU A 148 19.82 -0.12 -24.08
N GLN A 149 20.54 0.25 -23.02
CA GLN A 149 20.11 -0.04 -21.65
C GLN A 149 18.81 0.70 -21.30
N ALA A 150 18.64 1.96 -21.70
CA ALA A 150 17.40 2.71 -21.52
C ALA A 150 16.24 2.06 -22.28
N GLU A 151 16.43 1.62 -23.53
CA GLU A 151 15.41 0.87 -24.28
C GLU A 151 15.04 -0.44 -23.60
N PHE A 152 16.03 -1.16 -23.06
CA PHE A 152 15.80 -2.38 -22.31
C PHE A 152 14.97 -2.13 -21.05
N GLU A 153 15.32 -1.11 -20.26
CA GLU A 153 14.59 -0.74 -19.04
C GLU A 153 13.15 -0.30 -19.34
N LEU A 154 12.96 0.52 -20.39
CA LEU A 154 11.64 0.88 -20.89
C LEU A 154 10.81 -0.38 -21.23
N ARG A 155 11.43 -1.33 -21.93
CA ARG A 155 10.79 -2.60 -22.28
C ARG A 155 10.43 -3.39 -21.03
N GLN A 156 11.31 -3.48 -20.04
CA GLN A 156 11.03 -4.17 -18.77
C GLN A 156 9.82 -3.58 -18.04
N GLN A 157 9.67 -2.25 -18.02
CA GLN A 157 8.49 -1.63 -17.40
C GLN A 157 7.18 -2.02 -18.08
N TYR A 158 7.17 -2.05 -19.42
CA TYR A 158 6.01 -2.52 -20.18
C TYR A 158 5.73 -4.00 -19.96
N LEU A 159 6.77 -4.84 -19.88
CA LEU A 159 6.65 -6.26 -19.57
C LEU A 159 6.05 -6.49 -18.17
N ALA A 160 6.44 -5.68 -17.17
CA ALA A 160 5.88 -5.74 -15.82
C ALA A 160 4.37 -5.40 -15.79
N LYS A 161 3.87 -4.63 -16.77
CA LYS A 161 2.43 -4.35 -16.97
C LYS A 161 1.71 -5.38 -17.84
N GLY A 162 2.37 -6.45 -18.24
CA GLY A 162 1.80 -7.50 -19.10
C GLY A 162 1.72 -7.12 -20.58
N LYS A 163 2.42 -6.06 -21.03
CA LYS A 163 2.49 -5.65 -22.44
C LYS A 163 3.69 -6.29 -23.14
N TYR A 164 3.57 -7.58 -23.44
CA TYR A 164 4.60 -8.36 -24.14
C TYR A 164 4.76 -8.03 -25.62
N ALA A 165 3.72 -7.44 -26.21
CA ALA A 165 3.75 -6.95 -27.58
C ALA A 165 4.40 -5.56 -27.71
N ALA A 166 4.91 -4.98 -26.62
CA ALA A 166 5.50 -3.65 -26.63
C ALA A 166 6.81 -3.63 -27.43
N GLU A 167 6.89 -2.71 -28.39
CA GLU A 167 8.07 -2.43 -29.19
C GLU A 167 8.49 -0.98 -28.97
N ILE A 168 9.77 -0.78 -28.68
CA ILE A 168 10.36 0.52 -28.40
C ILE A 168 11.48 0.70 -29.39
N THR A 169 11.41 1.79 -30.15
CA THR A 169 12.45 2.18 -31.11
C THR A 169 12.93 3.57 -30.77
N SER A 170 14.24 3.76 -30.62
CA SER A 170 14.81 5.08 -30.41
C SER A 170 15.28 5.71 -31.71
N THR A 171 15.07 7.01 -31.84
CA THR A 171 15.61 7.84 -32.92
C THR A 171 16.50 8.92 -32.33
N VAL A 172 17.79 8.88 -32.67
CA VAL A 172 18.78 9.87 -32.25
C VAL A 172 18.89 10.95 -33.31
N THR A 173 18.52 12.18 -32.96
CA THR A 173 18.56 13.35 -33.86
C THR A 173 19.71 14.27 -33.46
N PRO A 174 20.72 14.49 -34.32
CA PRO A 174 21.79 15.45 -34.06
C PRO A 174 21.24 16.88 -33.94
N LEU A 175 21.71 17.63 -32.94
CA LEU A 175 21.35 19.01 -32.68
C LEU A 175 22.59 19.91 -32.69
N PRO A 176 22.43 21.23 -32.95
CA PRO A 176 23.54 22.17 -32.91
C PRO A 176 24.26 22.19 -31.55
N ARG A 177 25.58 22.44 -31.59
CA ARG A 177 26.50 22.48 -30.44
C ARG A 177 26.76 21.12 -29.78
N ASN A 178 27.03 20.09 -30.60
CA ASN A 178 27.33 18.70 -30.18
C ASN A 178 26.32 18.15 -29.18
N ARG A 179 25.05 18.24 -29.55
CA ARG A 179 23.93 17.74 -28.75
C ARG A 179 23.12 16.73 -29.54
N VAL A 180 22.37 15.89 -28.85
CA VAL A 180 21.44 14.96 -29.46
C VAL A 180 20.07 15.05 -28.79
N GLY A 181 19.01 15.03 -29.59
CA GLY A 181 17.64 14.81 -29.13
C GLY A 181 17.29 13.34 -29.35
N ILE A 182 16.68 12.70 -28.36
CA ILE A 182 16.35 11.28 -28.43
C ILE A 182 14.84 11.13 -28.31
N ASN A 183 14.23 10.54 -29.34
CA ASN A 183 12.82 10.21 -29.34
C ASN A 183 12.63 8.70 -29.23
N PHE A 184 11.93 8.24 -28.20
CA PHE A 184 11.48 6.86 -28.08
C PHE A 184 10.08 6.76 -28.69
N ASP A 185 9.96 6.06 -29.81
CA ASP A 185 8.67 5.69 -30.38
C ASP A 185 8.25 4.32 -29.82
N VAL A 186 7.12 4.32 -29.12
CA VAL A 186 6.62 3.19 -28.34
C VAL A 186 5.32 2.69 -28.93
N PHE A 187 5.36 1.48 -29.48
CA PHE A 187 4.18 0.72 -29.83
C PHE A 187 3.83 -0.22 -28.68
N GLU A 188 2.79 0.07 -27.90
CA GLU A 188 2.50 -0.69 -26.67
C GLU A 188 1.93 -2.09 -26.91
N GLY A 189 1.26 -2.30 -28.04
CA GLY A 189 0.54 -3.54 -28.35
C GLY A 189 -0.64 -3.84 -27.41
N ALA A 190 -1.28 -5.00 -27.60
CA ALA A 190 -2.35 -5.49 -26.72
C ALA A 190 -1.77 -6.13 -25.45
N VAL A 191 -2.55 -6.07 -24.36
CA VAL A 191 -2.21 -6.77 -23.11
C VAL A 191 -2.37 -8.26 -23.32
N ALA A 192 -1.34 -9.03 -22.99
CA ALA A 192 -1.38 -10.47 -23.09
C ALA A 192 -2.12 -11.08 -21.88
N ARG A 193 -3.05 -12.01 -22.16
CA ARG A 193 -3.86 -12.67 -21.14
C ARG A 193 -3.44 -14.12 -20.95
N ILE A 194 -3.59 -14.63 -19.74
CA ILE A 194 -3.24 -16.01 -19.40
C ILE A 194 -4.31 -16.94 -19.98
N ARG A 195 -3.99 -17.69 -21.02
CA ARG A 195 -4.93 -18.61 -21.64
C ARG A 195 -5.07 -19.90 -20.85
N GLU A 196 -3.96 -20.40 -20.31
CA GLU A 196 -3.88 -21.67 -19.59
C GLU A 196 -2.76 -21.60 -18.55
N ILE A 197 -3.02 -22.19 -17.38
CA ILE A 197 -2.01 -22.50 -16.38
C ILE A 197 -2.08 -24.00 -16.16
N LYS A 198 -0.98 -24.69 -16.41
CA LYS A 198 -0.88 -26.14 -16.32
C LYS A 198 0.12 -26.55 -15.26
N VAL A 199 -0.29 -27.44 -14.36
CA VAL A 199 0.60 -28.06 -13.37
C VAL A 199 0.90 -29.50 -13.78
N ILE A 200 2.18 -29.86 -13.83
CA ILE A 200 2.66 -31.19 -14.21
C ILE A 200 3.46 -31.76 -13.04
N GLY A 201 3.19 -33.02 -12.69
CA GLY A 201 3.86 -33.73 -11.60
C GLY A 201 3.14 -33.64 -10.25
N ASN A 202 1.91 -33.11 -10.22
CA ASN A 202 1.01 -33.19 -9.08
C ASN A 202 0.32 -34.57 -9.04
N GLU A 203 0.57 -35.37 -8.00
CA GLU A 203 -0.05 -36.69 -7.80
C GLU A 203 -0.93 -36.70 -6.55
N ALA A 204 -0.50 -36.02 -5.48
CA ALA A 204 -1.19 -35.97 -4.20
C ALA A 204 -2.34 -34.96 -4.18
N PHE A 205 -2.27 -33.88 -4.97
CA PHE A 205 -3.29 -32.84 -5.03
C PHE A 205 -3.79 -32.64 -6.46
N THR A 206 -5.09 -32.38 -6.61
CA THR A 206 -5.67 -32.04 -7.91
C THR A 206 -5.18 -30.68 -8.37
N GLU A 207 -4.98 -30.53 -9.69
CA GLU A 207 -4.56 -29.27 -10.30
C GLU A 207 -5.50 -28.12 -9.94
N SER A 208 -6.81 -28.36 -9.91
CA SER A 208 -7.81 -27.38 -9.49
C SER A 208 -7.60 -26.84 -8.08
N ASN A 209 -7.16 -27.69 -7.13
CA ASN A 209 -6.89 -27.27 -5.76
C ASN A 209 -5.63 -26.40 -5.69
N LEU A 210 -4.63 -26.70 -6.51
CA LEU A 210 -3.38 -25.93 -6.59
C LEU A 210 -3.61 -24.57 -7.26
N LEU A 211 -4.34 -24.56 -8.38
CA LEU A 211 -4.71 -23.33 -9.09
C LEU A 211 -5.64 -22.43 -8.24
N GLY A 212 -6.45 -23.01 -7.35
CA GLY A 212 -7.26 -22.24 -6.39
C GLY A 212 -6.45 -21.47 -5.34
N LEU A 213 -5.14 -21.74 -5.21
CA LEU A 213 -4.24 -20.99 -4.34
C LEU A 213 -3.70 -19.72 -5.01
N PHE A 214 -3.74 -19.67 -6.35
CA PHE A 214 -3.12 -18.61 -7.13
C PHE A 214 -3.99 -17.36 -7.18
N LYS A 215 -3.35 -16.19 -7.20
CA LYS A 215 -4.04 -14.95 -7.53
C LYS A 215 -4.21 -14.77 -9.02
N MET A 216 -3.31 -15.36 -9.82
CA MET A 216 -3.43 -15.39 -11.27
C MET A 216 -4.36 -16.51 -11.73
N THR A 217 -5.31 -16.18 -12.63
CA THR A 217 -6.31 -17.12 -13.14
C THR A 217 -6.44 -16.99 -14.66
N THR A 218 -7.12 -17.94 -15.29
CA THR A 218 -7.57 -17.78 -16.68
C THR A 218 -8.77 -16.81 -16.76
N PRO A 219 -9.09 -16.25 -17.95
CA PRO A 219 -10.24 -15.38 -18.16
C PRO A 219 -11.54 -16.03 -17.66
N GLY A 220 -12.21 -15.31 -16.78
CA GLY A 220 -13.50 -15.71 -16.21
C GLY A 220 -14.51 -14.59 -16.35
N TRP A 221 -15.76 -14.83 -15.95
CA TRP A 221 -16.84 -13.85 -16.07
C TRP A 221 -16.59 -12.54 -15.28
N LEU A 222 -15.68 -12.56 -14.30
CA LEU A 222 -15.28 -11.41 -13.47
C LEU A 222 -13.82 -10.99 -13.65
N SER A 223 -13.06 -11.56 -14.59
CA SER A 223 -11.66 -11.17 -14.78
C SER A 223 -11.50 -9.71 -15.24
N TRP A 224 -12.55 -9.13 -15.83
CA TRP A 224 -12.64 -7.70 -16.15
C TRP A 224 -12.57 -6.78 -14.92
N TYR A 225 -12.94 -7.28 -13.73
CA TYR A 225 -12.92 -6.53 -12.47
C TYR A 225 -11.69 -6.88 -11.63
N THR A 226 -11.31 -8.17 -11.57
CA THR A 226 -10.19 -8.63 -10.73
C THR A 226 -8.81 -8.45 -11.36
N ASP A 227 -8.73 -8.27 -12.69
CA ASP A 227 -7.47 -8.24 -13.44
C ASP A 227 -6.56 -9.46 -13.16
N SER A 228 -7.17 -10.60 -12.79
CA SER A 228 -6.46 -11.83 -12.44
C SER A 228 -5.94 -12.58 -13.67
N ASP A 229 -6.44 -12.25 -14.87
CA ASP A 229 -6.04 -12.85 -16.15
C ASP A 229 -4.84 -12.14 -16.82
N LYS A 230 -4.35 -11.05 -16.23
CA LYS A 230 -3.15 -10.34 -16.70
C LYS A 230 -1.89 -10.96 -16.09
N TYR A 231 -0.95 -11.38 -16.94
CA TYR A 231 0.32 -11.90 -16.49
C TYR A 231 1.20 -10.80 -15.89
N SER A 232 1.83 -11.10 -14.75
CA SER A 232 2.96 -10.35 -14.18
C SER A 232 3.93 -11.34 -13.55
N ARG A 233 5.23 -11.12 -13.78
CA ARG A 233 6.28 -11.99 -13.21
C ARG A 233 6.23 -11.97 -11.68
N GLU A 234 6.04 -10.80 -11.08
CA GLU A 234 5.99 -10.61 -9.64
C GLU A 234 4.78 -11.28 -8.99
N LYS A 235 3.66 -11.39 -9.71
CA LYS A 235 2.48 -12.16 -9.26
C LYS A 235 2.79 -13.65 -9.33
N LEU A 236 3.38 -14.14 -10.43
CA LEU A 236 3.73 -15.54 -10.60
C LEU A 236 4.73 -16.02 -9.53
N GLU A 237 5.78 -15.26 -9.25
CA GLU A 237 6.76 -15.60 -8.21
C GLU A 237 6.10 -15.72 -6.82
N ARG A 238 5.13 -14.85 -6.52
CA ARG A 238 4.34 -14.94 -5.27
C ARG A 238 3.43 -16.16 -5.24
N ASP A 239 2.79 -16.48 -6.36
CA ASP A 239 1.94 -17.67 -6.49
C ASP A 239 2.79 -18.96 -6.34
N LEU A 240 4.02 -18.99 -6.88
CA LEU A 240 4.97 -20.09 -6.73
C LEU A 240 5.47 -20.26 -5.29
N GLU A 241 5.75 -19.17 -4.59
CA GLU A 241 6.13 -19.25 -3.17
C GLU A 241 4.94 -19.70 -2.30
N THR A 242 3.72 -19.30 -2.67
CA THR A 242 2.49 -19.78 -2.02
C THR A 242 2.30 -21.28 -2.25
N LEU A 243 2.55 -21.75 -3.47
CA LEU A 243 2.55 -23.18 -3.80
C LEU A 243 3.58 -23.95 -2.97
N ARG A 244 4.83 -23.46 -2.96
CA ARG A 244 5.92 -24.06 -2.18
C ARG A 244 5.56 -24.16 -0.70
N SER A 245 5.07 -23.07 -0.12
CA SER A 245 4.63 -23.03 1.27
C SER A 245 3.52 -24.05 1.52
N PHE A 246 2.50 -24.12 0.64
CA PHE A 246 1.41 -25.08 0.74
C PHE A 246 1.87 -26.55 0.83
N TYR A 247 2.89 -26.94 0.08
CA TYR A 247 3.49 -28.28 0.12
C TYR A 247 4.34 -28.49 1.39
N LEU A 248 5.21 -27.54 1.73
CA LEU A 248 6.05 -27.62 2.94
C LEU A 248 5.22 -27.68 4.22
N ASP A 249 4.07 -27.01 4.25
CA ASP A 249 3.13 -27.00 5.38
C ASP A 249 2.40 -28.33 5.58
N ARG A 250 2.41 -29.20 4.56
CA ARG A 250 1.81 -30.54 4.56
C ARG A 250 2.87 -31.65 4.58
N GLY A 251 4.13 -31.31 4.89
CA GLY A 251 5.20 -32.26 5.14
C GLY A 251 5.99 -32.68 3.92
N TYR A 252 5.81 -32.05 2.76
CA TYR A 252 6.54 -32.38 1.54
C TYR A 252 7.90 -31.65 1.50
N LEU A 253 8.86 -32.05 2.35
CA LEU A 253 10.17 -31.38 2.47
C LEU A 253 11.05 -31.52 1.22
N GLU A 254 10.80 -32.53 0.40
CA GLU A 254 11.52 -32.76 -0.86
C GLU A 254 10.85 -32.06 -2.06
N TYR A 255 9.83 -31.22 -1.81
CA TYR A 255 9.18 -30.43 -2.84
C TYR A 255 10.20 -29.60 -3.63
N LYS A 256 10.17 -29.75 -4.95
CA LYS A 256 10.96 -28.94 -5.88
C LYS A 256 10.09 -28.53 -7.06
N ALA A 257 10.16 -27.26 -7.43
CA ALA A 257 9.60 -26.77 -8.68
C ALA A 257 10.75 -26.45 -9.64
N GLU A 258 10.61 -26.87 -10.90
CA GLU A 258 11.45 -26.36 -11.96
C GLU A 258 11.08 -24.90 -12.27
N PRO A 259 11.98 -24.09 -12.86
CA PRO A 259 11.63 -22.75 -13.31
C PRO A 259 10.37 -22.79 -14.21
N PRO A 260 9.38 -21.92 -13.98
CA PRO A 260 8.13 -21.93 -14.73
C PRO A 260 8.40 -21.70 -16.21
N GLN A 261 7.82 -22.53 -17.08
CA GLN A 261 7.91 -22.33 -18.52
C GLN A 261 6.74 -21.46 -18.97
N VAL A 262 7.06 -20.22 -19.36
CA VAL A 262 6.07 -19.25 -19.85
C VAL A 262 6.23 -19.15 -21.36
N THR A 263 5.24 -19.62 -22.11
CA THR A 263 5.19 -19.49 -23.56
C THR A 263 4.15 -18.46 -23.98
N ILE A 264 4.46 -17.75 -25.06
CA ILE A 264 3.60 -16.69 -25.60
C ILE A 264 3.18 -17.13 -26.99
N SER A 265 1.91 -16.95 -27.33
CA SER A 265 1.39 -17.21 -28.67
C SER A 265 2.11 -16.34 -29.73
N GLY A 266 2.12 -16.79 -30.99
CA GLY A 266 2.78 -16.06 -32.08
C GLY A 266 2.22 -14.65 -32.31
N ASP A 267 0.97 -14.41 -31.94
CA ASP A 267 0.32 -13.10 -31.99
C ASP A 267 0.49 -12.24 -30.72
N ARG A 268 1.26 -12.73 -29.74
CA ARG A 268 1.60 -12.07 -28.47
C ARG A 268 0.39 -11.68 -27.60
N LYS A 269 -0.73 -12.39 -27.74
CA LYS A 269 -1.97 -12.13 -26.97
C LYS A 269 -2.24 -13.15 -25.87
N ASP A 270 -1.80 -14.38 -26.05
CA ASP A 270 -2.07 -15.47 -25.13
C ASP A 270 -0.77 -15.93 -24.46
N ILE A 271 -0.85 -16.14 -23.15
CA ILE A 271 0.25 -16.66 -22.32
C ILE A 271 -0.16 -18.02 -21.78
N PHE A 272 0.72 -19.00 -21.93
CA PHE A 272 0.58 -20.34 -21.36
C PHE A 272 1.68 -20.53 -20.31
N ILE A 273 1.28 -20.91 -19.11
CA ILE A 273 2.21 -21.11 -17.99
C ILE A 273 2.22 -22.60 -17.66
N THR A 274 3.37 -23.24 -17.80
CA THR A 274 3.56 -24.65 -17.42
C THR A 274 4.46 -24.71 -16.19
N LEU A 275 3.95 -25.32 -15.13
CA LEU A 275 4.62 -25.53 -13.86
C LEU A 275 4.95 -27.01 -13.70
N THR A 276 6.23 -27.35 -13.76
CA THR A 276 6.70 -28.72 -13.47
C THR A 276 7.13 -28.79 -12.01
N ILE A 277 6.47 -29.66 -11.26
CA ILE A 277 6.76 -29.87 -9.83
C ILE A 277 7.13 -31.33 -9.57
N ASN A 278 7.94 -31.53 -8.53
CA ASN A 278 8.16 -32.81 -7.89
C ASN A 278 7.69 -32.66 -6.44
N GLU A 279 6.59 -33.32 -6.09
CA GLU A 279 5.99 -33.20 -4.76
C GLU A 279 6.86 -33.85 -3.69
N GLY A 280 7.50 -34.98 -3.99
CA GLY A 280 8.11 -35.84 -2.98
C GLY A 280 7.07 -36.53 -2.09
N LYS A 281 7.52 -37.12 -0.97
CA LYS A 281 6.64 -37.79 0.00
C LYS A 281 6.47 -36.94 1.26
N PRO A 282 5.32 -37.05 1.96
CA PRO A 282 5.13 -36.33 3.22
C PRO A 282 5.96 -36.97 4.35
N TYR A 283 6.64 -36.15 5.14
CA TYR A 283 7.42 -36.58 6.29
C TYR A 283 6.70 -36.28 7.60
N LYS A 284 6.84 -37.19 8.57
CA LYS A 284 6.38 -37.00 9.95
C LYS A 284 7.53 -36.60 10.86
N VAL A 285 7.27 -35.71 11.81
CA VAL A 285 8.27 -35.28 12.78
C VAL A 285 8.47 -36.37 13.83
N THR A 286 9.69 -36.87 14.01
CA THR A 286 10.00 -37.90 15.04
C THR A 286 10.33 -37.28 16.38
N SER A 287 11.17 -36.25 16.37
CA SER A 287 11.68 -35.57 17.56
C SER A 287 11.84 -34.10 17.24
N VAL A 288 11.62 -33.28 18.26
CA VAL A 288 11.92 -31.84 18.22
C VAL A 288 12.94 -31.57 19.31
N ASN A 289 14.14 -31.18 18.90
CA ASN A 289 15.25 -30.94 19.80
C ASN A 289 15.62 -29.45 19.80
N LEU A 290 15.96 -28.94 20.98
CA LEU A 290 16.53 -27.62 21.15
C LEU A 290 18.02 -27.79 21.45
N ALA A 291 18.87 -27.18 20.64
CA ALA A 291 20.32 -27.26 20.77
C ALA A 291 20.93 -25.85 20.87
N GLY A 292 22.07 -25.73 21.57
CA GLY A 292 22.77 -24.45 21.75
C GLY A 292 22.71 -23.93 23.19
N ASN A 293 22.81 -22.62 23.37
CA ASN A 293 22.77 -21.98 24.68
C ASN A 293 21.35 -21.49 24.98
N LEU A 294 20.63 -22.20 25.84
CA LEU A 294 19.25 -21.89 26.21
C LEU A 294 19.14 -20.97 27.44
N LEU A 295 20.28 -20.58 28.04
CA LEU A 295 20.36 -19.68 29.19
C LEU A 295 19.55 -20.14 30.42
N GLY A 296 19.27 -21.44 30.57
CA GLY A 296 18.44 -21.98 31.65
C GLY A 296 16.93 -21.72 31.46
N LEU A 297 16.50 -21.33 30.26
CA LEU A 297 15.11 -21.03 29.89
C LEU A 297 14.48 -22.19 29.11
N GLU A 298 14.92 -23.42 29.36
CA GLU A 298 14.50 -24.59 28.58
C GLU A 298 12.98 -24.78 28.64
N ASN A 299 12.37 -24.56 29.81
CA ASN A 299 10.93 -24.71 30.00
C ASN A 299 10.15 -23.66 29.19
N GLU A 300 10.55 -22.39 29.30
CA GLU A 300 9.93 -21.25 28.62
C GLU A 300 10.05 -21.41 27.10
N VAL A 301 11.25 -21.70 26.60
CA VAL A 301 11.49 -21.90 25.16
C VAL A 301 10.70 -23.11 24.64
N ASN A 302 10.61 -24.19 25.42
CA ASN A 302 9.85 -25.37 25.04
C ASN A 302 8.33 -25.10 24.94
N THR A 303 7.77 -24.17 25.75
CA THR A 303 6.36 -23.77 25.59
C THR A 303 6.08 -23.00 24.29
N LEU A 304 7.09 -22.39 23.67
CA LEU A 304 6.97 -21.66 22.40
C LEU A 304 7.04 -22.60 21.18
N VAL A 305 7.44 -23.86 21.38
CA VAL A 305 7.53 -24.86 20.32
C VAL A 305 6.12 -25.28 19.89
N GLN A 306 5.75 -24.92 18.66
CA GLN A 306 4.44 -25.24 18.09
C GLN A 306 4.42 -26.61 17.42
N VAL A 307 5.59 -27.13 17.05
CA VAL A 307 5.76 -28.42 16.37
C VAL A 307 5.79 -29.56 17.39
N LYS A 308 5.00 -30.61 17.17
CA LYS A 308 4.93 -31.78 18.07
C LYS A 308 5.47 -33.05 17.41
N ALA A 309 6.11 -33.91 18.20
CA ALA A 309 6.48 -35.24 17.73
C ALA A 309 5.23 -36.04 17.31
N GLY A 310 5.32 -36.75 16.19
CA GLY A 310 4.25 -37.56 15.59
C GLY A 310 3.36 -36.84 14.58
N GLU A 311 3.40 -35.51 14.50
CA GLU A 311 2.62 -34.76 13.51
C GLU A 311 3.34 -34.66 12.15
N THR A 312 2.59 -34.38 11.08
CA THR A 312 3.17 -34.09 9.77
C THR A 312 3.95 -32.79 9.83
N PHE A 313 5.15 -32.77 9.25
CA PHE A 313 5.98 -31.56 9.24
C PHE A 313 5.23 -30.36 8.62
N SER A 314 5.40 -29.18 9.22
CA SER A 314 4.86 -27.93 8.70
C SER A 314 5.94 -26.86 8.68
N GLY A 315 6.22 -26.31 7.50
CA GLY A 315 7.15 -25.19 7.33
C GLY A 315 6.71 -23.95 8.09
N GLU A 316 5.42 -23.62 8.04
CA GLU A 316 4.79 -22.52 8.77
C GLU A 316 5.03 -22.65 10.27
N LYS A 317 4.68 -23.79 10.89
CA LYS A 317 4.91 -24.00 12.33
C LYS A 317 6.38 -23.97 12.71
N THR A 318 7.25 -24.50 11.85
CA THR A 318 8.70 -24.52 12.07
C THR A 318 9.28 -23.10 12.08
N ASN A 319 8.95 -22.30 11.06
CA ASN A 319 9.36 -20.90 10.97
C ASN A 319 8.72 -20.05 12.08
N ALA A 320 7.45 -20.30 12.41
CA ALA A 320 6.76 -19.64 13.52
C ALA A 320 7.41 -19.96 14.86
N THR A 321 7.86 -21.19 15.07
CA THR A 321 8.61 -21.60 16.27
C THR A 321 9.95 -20.87 16.34
N ALA A 322 10.77 -20.93 15.28
CA ALA A 322 12.06 -20.24 15.23
C ALA A 322 11.93 -18.74 15.50
N LYS A 323 10.92 -18.10 14.88
CA LYS A 323 10.60 -16.70 15.08
C LYS A 323 10.10 -16.40 16.51
N SER A 324 9.23 -17.23 17.08
CA SER A 324 8.72 -17.04 18.44
C SER A 324 9.85 -17.10 19.47
N ILE A 325 10.79 -18.02 19.29
CA ILE A 325 11.98 -18.14 20.15
C ILE A 325 12.90 -16.92 19.97
N SER A 326 13.19 -16.52 18.72
CA SER A 326 14.02 -15.33 18.44
C SER A 326 13.39 -14.05 18.98
N ASP A 327 12.07 -13.86 18.79
CA ASP A 327 11.32 -12.72 19.31
C ASP A 327 11.28 -12.72 20.84
N TYR A 328 11.12 -13.88 21.48
CA TYR A 328 11.15 -14.01 22.94
C TYR A 328 12.52 -13.63 23.52
N LEU A 329 13.61 -14.17 22.97
CA LEU A 329 14.98 -13.82 23.35
C LEU A 329 15.25 -12.33 23.08
N GLY A 330 14.78 -11.79 21.96
CA GLY A 330 14.85 -10.38 21.63
C GLY A 330 14.11 -9.49 22.64
N GLY A 331 12.97 -9.93 23.16
CA GLY A 331 12.23 -9.25 24.23
C GLY A 331 12.96 -9.25 25.58
N LEU A 332 13.83 -10.25 25.81
CA LEU A 332 14.70 -10.30 26.98
C LEU A 332 15.97 -9.45 26.82
N GLY A 333 16.26 -8.90 25.64
CA GLY A 333 17.43 -8.05 25.37
C GLY A 333 18.53 -8.66 24.51
N TYR A 334 18.30 -9.86 23.96
CA TYR A 334 19.24 -10.51 23.05
C TYR A 334 18.96 -10.10 21.60
N ALA A 335 19.42 -8.90 21.21
CA ALA A 335 19.09 -8.30 19.91
C ALA A 335 19.57 -9.10 18.69
N PHE A 336 20.65 -9.87 18.84
CA PHE A 336 21.29 -10.64 17.78
C PHE A 336 21.08 -12.15 17.96
N ALA A 337 20.00 -12.54 18.63
CA ALA A 337 19.66 -13.95 18.82
C ALA A 337 19.33 -14.62 17.48
N ASN A 338 20.05 -15.68 17.14
CA ASN A 338 19.85 -16.46 15.93
C ASN A 338 19.23 -17.83 16.26
N VAL A 339 18.16 -18.19 15.55
CA VAL A 339 17.47 -19.48 15.72
C VAL A 339 17.32 -20.14 14.36
N ASN A 340 18.13 -21.16 14.11
CA ASN A 340 18.16 -21.86 12.83
C ASN A 340 17.47 -23.23 12.95
N PRO A 341 16.32 -23.45 12.28
CA PRO A 341 15.73 -24.76 12.18
C PRO A 341 16.51 -25.62 11.18
N ASN A 342 16.93 -26.82 11.59
CA ASN A 342 17.59 -27.78 10.73
C ASN A 342 16.84 -29.12 10.74
N PRO A 343 16.03 -29.42 9.72
CA PRO A 343 15.38 -30.72 9.57
C PRO A 343 16.34 -31.76 9.01
N VAL A 344 16.61 -32.81 9.78
CA VAL A 344 17.39 -33.98 9.36
C VAL A 344 16.42 -35.03 8.82
N LEU A 345 16.51 -35.31 7.52
CA LEU A 345 15.61 -36.22 6.80
C LEU A 345 16.09 -37.67 6.92
N ASN A 346 15.21 -38.56 7.34
CA ASN A 346 15.35 -40.01 7.18
C ASN A 346 14.44 -40.48 6.04
N ARG A 347 15.04 -40.70 4.86
CA ARG A 347 14.32 -41.10 3.63
C ARG A 347 13.73 -42.51 3.70
N GLU A 348 14.30 -43.41 4.49
CA GLU A 348 13.83 -44.80 4.59
C GLU A 348 12.49 -44.86 5.35
N ASN A 349 12.43 -44.16 6.49
CA ASN A 349 11.25 -44.16 7.36
C ASN A 349 10.27 -43.02 7.07
N GLN A 350 10.60 -42.12 6.13
CA GLN A 350 9.82 -40.91 5.83
C GLN A 350 9.58 -40.06 7.09
N THR A 351 10.63 -39.93 7.90
CA THR A 351 10.61 -39.17 9.13
C THR A 351 11.63 -38.03 9.09
N ALA A 352 11.33 -36.95 9.80
CA ALA A 352 12.22 -35.81 9.94
C ALA A 352 12.47 -35.53 11.42
N GLU A 353 13.74 -35.44 11.79
CA GLU A 353 14.16 -34.95 13.10
C GLU A 353 14.41 -33.45 13.00
N LEU A 354 13.72 -32.65 13.81
CA LEU A 354 13.81 -31.19 13.74
C LEU A 354 14.66 -30.68 14.91
N THR A 355 15.84 -30.14 14.60
CA THR A 355 16.71 -29.51 15.61
C THR A 355 16.72 -28.00 15.42
N PHE A 356 16.36 -27.25 16.45
CA PHE A 356 16.49 -25.79 16.47
C PHE A 356 17.81 -25.41 17.16
N TYR A 357 18.74 -24.84 16.39
CA TYR A 357 20.00 -24.32 16.92
C TYR A 357 19.81 -22.88 17.36
N ILE A 358 19.94 -22.64 18.67
CA ILE A 358 19.68 -21.35 19.33
C ILE A 358 21.01 -20.77 19.81
N ASP A 359 21.34 -19.59 19.28
CA ASP A 359 22.43 -18.75 19.75
C ASP A 359 21.89 -17.39 20.19
N PRO A 360 21.71 -17.15 21.50
CA PRO A 360 21.23 -15.86 22.01
C PRO A 360 22.22 -14.72 21.81
N SER A 361 23.51 -15.01 21.55
CA SER A 361 24.58 -14.02 21.61
C SER A 361 24.60 -13.28 22.97
N ARG A 362 24.88 -11.98 22.98
CA ARG A 362 24.94 -11.14 24.19
C ARG A 362 23.68 -10.27 24.36
N ARG A 363 23.34 -10.01 25.61
CA ARG A 363 22.30 -9.04 25.98
C ARG A 363 22.81 -7.62 25.77
N VAL A 364 21.98 -6.76 25.20
CA VAL A 364 22.32 -5.36 24.90
C VAL A 364 21.26 -4.40 25.43
N TYR A 365 21.67 -3.16 25.71
CA TYR A 365 20.75 -2.05 25.98
C TYR A 365 20.80 -1.01 24.85
N VAL A 366 19.67 -0.33 24.69
CA VAL A 366 19.51 0.75 23.73
C VAL A 366 20.11 2.01 24.34
N ARG A 367 21.20 2.51 23.76
CA ARG A 367 21.85 3.74 24.24
C ARG A 367 21.03 4.97 23.86
N LYS A 368 20.71 5.12 22.58
CA LYS A 368 19.92 6.22 22.02
C LYS A 368 19.12 5.77 20.81
N ILE A 369 18.06 6.50 20.49
CA ILE A 369 17.26 6.32 19.28
C ILE A 369 17.45 7.55 18.40
N GLN A 370 18.07 7.34 17.24
CA GLN A 370 18.32 8.38 16.26
C GLN A 370 17.19 8.39 15.23
N ILE A 371 16.50 9.52 15.11
CA ILE A 371 15.41 9.72 14.16
C ILE A 371 15.95 10.54 13.00
N THR A 372 15.78 10.03 11.77
CA THR A 372 16.25 10.70 10.55
C THR A 372 15.17 10.73 9.49
N GLY A 373 15.15 11.80 8.68
CA GLY A 373 14.21 11.97 7.56
C GLY A 373 12.90 12.70 7.89
N ASN A 374 12.66 13.06 9.14
CA ASN A 374 11.53 13.89 9.59
C ASN A 374 11.81 15.39 9.41
N GLN A 375 11.86 15.86 8.15
CA GLN A 375 12.18 17.26 7.85
C GLN A 375 11.02 18.22 8.14
N ARG A 376 9.78 17.79 7.85
CA ARG A 376 8.57 18.58 8.11
C ARG A 376 7.96 18.24 9.46
N THR A 377 7.97 16.96 9.84
CA THR A 377 7.37 16.43 11.07
C THR A 377 8.31 16.64 12.24
N ARG A 378 7.80 17.22 13.33
CA ARG A 378 8.59 17.45 14.54
C ARG A 378 9.05 16.13 15.16
N ASP A 379 10.25 16.13 15.73
CA ASP A 379 10.83 14.94 16.40
C ASP A 379 9.90 14.40 17.51
N GLU A 380 9.23 15.29 18.26
CA GLU A 380 8.29 14.93 19.33
C GLU A 380 7.15 14.01 18.85
N VAL A 381 6.69 14.19 17.60
CA VAL A 381 5.59 13.42 17.02
C VAL A 381 6.03 11.98 16.73
N VAL A 382 7.28 11.80 16.31
CA VAL A 382 7.85 10.46 16.08
C VAL A 382 8.21 9.83 17.42
N ARG A 383 8.84 10.58 18.31
CA ARG A 383 9.36 10.09 19.59
C ARG A 383 8.26 9.62 20.54
N ARG A 384 7.10 10.29 20.57
CA ARG A 384 5.96 9.89 21.41
C ARG A 384 5.33 8.54 21.01
N GLU A 385 5.57 8.06 19.80
CA GLU A 385 5.11 6.72 19.38
C GLU A 385 6.04 5.59 19.80
N LEU A 386 7.25 5.91 20.25
CA LEU A 386 8.26 4.93 20.65
C LEU A 386 7.90 4.30 22.00
N ARG A 387 7.81 2.96 22.01
CA ARG A 387 7.59 2.14 23.19
C ARG A 387 8.88 1.61 23.79
N GLN A 388 9.95 1.54 22.99
CA GLN A 388 11.30 1.29 23.48
C GLN A 388 11.87 2.60 24.03
N PRO A 389 12.18 2.69 25.34
CA PRO A 389 12.90 3.84 25.88
C PRO A 389 14.40 3.71 25.60
N GLU A 390 15.06 4.87 25.57
CA GLU A 390 16.52 4.98 25.62
C GLU A 390 17.04 4.57 27.02
N ALA A 391 18.30 4.18 27.11
CA ALA A 391 18.95 3.69 28.33
C ALA A 391 18.25 2.50 29.01
N ALA A 392 17.53 1.68 28.24
CA ALA A 392 16.87 0.46 28.72
C ALA A 392 17.32 -0.75 27.92
N TRP A 393 17.08 -1.95 28.48
CA TRP A 393 17.30 -3.20 27.76
C TRP A 393 16.58 -3.18 26.41
N TYR A 394 17.24 -3.74 25.40
CA TYR A 394 16.63 -3.95 24.11
C TYR A 394 15.39 -4.84 24.25
N ASP A 395 14.33 -4.50 23.54
CA ASP A 395 13.10 -5.29 23.51
C ASP A 395 12.55 -5.24 22.07
N SER A 396 12.75 -6.33 21.34
CA SER A 396 12.30 -6.45 19.94
C SER A 396 10.78 -6.25 19.81
N GLY A 397 10.00 -6.67 20.81
CA GLY A 397 8.56 -6.51 20.86
C GLY A 397 8.15 -5.04 20.93
N LYS A 398 8.77 -4.26 21.82
CA LYS A 398 8.54 -2.81 21.92
C LYS A 398 9.01 -2.05 20.69
N ILE A 399 10.13 -2.43 20.10
CA ILE A 399 10.66 -1.79 18.88
C ILE A 399 9.71 -2.04 17.70
N LYS A 400 9.27 -3.29 17.52
CA LYS A 400 8.28 -3.64 16.51
C LYS A 400 6.97 -2.88 16.71
N LEU A 401 6.46 -2.82 17.94
CA LEU A 401 5.28 -2.04 18.27
C LEU A 401 5.46 -0.54 17.94
N SER A 402 6.66 0.00 18.19
CA SER A 402 7.00 1.40 17.86
C SER A 402 6.93 1.64 16.34
N ARG A 403 7.54 0.75 15.55
CA ARG A 403 7.46 0.78 14.08
C ARG A 403 6.01 0.72 13.61
N ASP A 404 5.24 -0.23 14.14
CA ASP A 404 3.85 -0.45 13.72
C ASP A 404 2.97 0.78 14.00
N ARG A 405 3.20 1.44 15.15
CA ARG A 405 2.52 2.68 15.50
C ARG A 405 2.89 3.84 14.58
N LEU A 406 4.17 3.98 14.23
CA LEU A 406 4.64 5.01 13.31
C LEU A 406 4.11 4.81 11.89
N ASP A 407 4.09 3.57 11.41
CA ASP A 407 3.53 3.22 10.11
C ASP A 407 2.02 3.53 10.06
N ARG A 408 1.31 3.22 11.17
CA ARG A 408 -0.11 3.52 11.36
C ARG A 408 -0.45 5.03 11.38
N LEU A 409 0.51 5.92 11.65
CA LEU A 409 0.28 7.37 11.57
C LEU A 409 -0.04 7.83 10.15
N GLY A 410 0.47 7.13 9.13
CA GLY A 410 0.26 7.51 7.74
C GLY A 410 0.99 8.80 7.33
N TYR A 411 1.95 9.30 8.11
CA TYR A 411 2.78 10.47 7.75
C TYR A 411 3.98 10.10 6.88
N PHE A 412 4.36 8.83 6.92
CA PHE A 412 5.54 8.30 6.27
C PHE A 412 5.13 7.32 5.16
N LYS A 413 5.90 7.31 4.07
CA LYS A 413 5.84 6.28 3.02
C LYS A 413 6.51 4.99 3.48
N GLU A 414 7.58 5.13 4.26
CA GLU A 414 8.40 4.02 4.71
C GLU A 414 9.01 4.34 6.08
N VAL A 415 9.02 3.35 6.97
CA VAL A 415 9.63 3.41 8.30
C VAL A 415 10.63 2.26 8.41
N LYS A 416 11.92 2.58 8.43
CA LYS A 416 13.00 1.61 8.61
C LYS A 416 13.57 1.72 10.01
N VAL A 417 13.71 0.58 10.67
CA VAL A 417 14.41 0.48 11.96
C VAL A 417 15.67 -0.33 11.73
N GLY A 418 16.83 0.32 11.89
CA GLY A 418 18.13 -0.32 11.93
C GLY A 418 18.60 -0.45 13.37
N THR A 419 19.17 -1.59 13.73
CA THR A 419 19.87 -1.79 15.00
C THR A 419 21.35 -1.88 14.69
N GLU A 420 22.12 -0.89 15.14
CA GLU A 420 23.56 -0.83 14.89
C GLU A 420 24.34 -1.02 16.20
N PRO A 421 25.33 -1.93 16.23
CA PRO A 421 26.19 -2.09 17.39
C PRO A 421 27.08 -0.86 17.56
N VAL A 422 27.25 -0.41 18.81
CA VAL A 422 28.12 0.72 19.11
C VAL A 422 29.59 0.27 19.02
N PRO A 423 30.44 0.96 18.24
CA PRO A 423 31.86 0.66 18.20
C PRO A 423 32.49 0.73 19.59
N ASN A 424 33.28 -0.29 19.95
CA ASN A 424 33.95 -0.41 21.26
C ASN A 424 33.01 -0.56 22.48
N SER A 425 31.72 -0.85 22.28
CA SER A 425 30.77 -1.15 23.38
C SER A 425 29.83 -2.28 22.95
N PRO A 426 30.25 -3.54 23.11
CA PRO A 426 29.53 -4.71 22.56
C PRO A 426 28.16 -4.94 23.21
N ASP A 427 27.94 -4.37 24.40
CA ASP A 427 26.72 -4.37 25.21
C ASP A 427 25.74 -3.24 24.82
N GLN A 428 26.12 -2.38 23.88
CA GLN A 428 25.33 -1.22 23.46
C GLN A 428 24.90 -1.30 22.00
N VAL A 429 23.65 -0.89 21.75
CA VAL A 429 23.14 -0.66 20.40
C VAL A 429 22.51 0.72 20.28
N ASP A 430 22.70 1.33 19.11
CA ASP A 430 21.93 2.51 18.69
C ASP A 430 20.81 2.04 17.76
N ILE A 431 19.63 2.61 17.92
CA ILE A 431 18.51 2.35 17.01
C ILE A 431 18.40 3.52 16.04
N ASN A 432 18.59 3.24 14.76
CA ASN A 432 18.46 4.21 13.68
C ASN A 432 17.07 4.06 13.05
N LEU A 433 16.17 4.98 13.40
CA LEU A 433 14.84 5.09 12.83
C LEU A 433 14.87 6.06 11.65
N THR A 434 14.89 5.52 10.44
CA THR A 434 14.82 6.33 9.21
C THR A 434 13.40 6.35 8.70
N VAL A 435 12.81 7.55 8.58
CA VAL A 435 11.47 7.76 8.04
C VAL A 435 11.54 8.51 6.72
N ALA A 436 10.73 8.09 5.75
CA ALA A 436 10.54 8.81 4.50
C ALA A 436 9.18 9.52 4.53
N GLU A 437 9.16 10.84 4.69
CA GLU A 437 7.91 11.61 4.72
C GLU A 437 7.15 11.56 3.39
N LYS A 438 5.82 11.58 3.47
CA LYS A 438 4.94 11.75 2.31
C LYS A 438 3.99 12.95 2.52
N PRO A 439 3.38 13.46 1.44
CA PRO A 439 2.28 14.42 1.58
C PRO A 439 1.16 13.83 2.44
N THR A 440 0.75 14.57 3.47
CA THR A 440 -0.33 14.20 4.41
C THR A 440 -1.64 14.94 4.13
N GLY A 441 -1.60 15.91 3.22
CA GLY A 441 -2.77 16.61 2.73
C GLY A 441 -3.57 15.75 1.77
N MET A 442 -4.86 15.62 2.01
CA MET A 442 -5.82 14.92 1.16
C MET A 442 -6.96 15.87 0.79
N ILE A 443 -7.25 15.93 -0.51
CA ILE A 443 -8.43 16.62 -1.04
C ILE A 443 -9.42 15.54 -1.42
N ASN A 444 -10.57 15.55 -0.76
CA ASN A 444 -11.63 14.57 -0.96
C ASN A 444 -12.74 15.25 -1.75
N LEU A 445 -12.88 14.90 -3.03
CA LEU A 445 -14.01 15.31 -3.85
C LEU A 445 -14.89 14.09 -4.09
N GLY A 446 -16.14 14.16 -3.64
CA GLY A 446 -17.10 13.07 -3.79
C GLY A 446 -18.37 13.56 -4.47
N VAL A 447 -18.86 12.73 -5.39
CA VAL A 447 -20.21 12.87 -5.95
C VAL A 447 -20.95 11.58 -5.61
N GLY A 448 -21.89 11.69 -4.69
CA GLY A 448 -22.82 10.63 -4.36
C GLY A 448 -24.13 10.82 -5.11
N TYR A 449 -24.87 9.73 -5.30
CA TYR A 449 -26.27 9.79 -5.68
C TYR A 449 -27.07 8.88 -4.77
N GLY A 450 -28.03 9.47 -4.07
CA GLY A 450 -29.03 8.75 -3.30
C GLY A 450 -30.38 8.85 -3.99
N GLN A 451 -31.15 7.78 -3.98
CA GLN A 451 -32.51 7.82 -4.54
C GLN A 451 -33.39 8.88 -3.86
N VAL A 452 -33.13 9.19 -2.59
CA VAL A 452 -33.85 10.23 -1.83
C VAL A 452 -33.09 11.54 -1.86
N ASP A 453 -31.83 11.58 -1.45
CA ASP A 453 -31.03 12.81 -1.38
C ASP A 453 -30.72 13.47 -2.74
N GLY A 454 -30.91 12.74 -3.84
CA GLY A 454 -30.49 13.15 -5.17
C GLY A 454 -28.98 13.19 -5.30
N VAL A 455 -28.47 14.20 -6.00
CA VAL A 455 -27.02 14.42 -6.11
C VAL A 455 -26.48 14.98 -4.79
N ILE A 456 -25.47 14.31 -4.25
CA ILE A 456 -24.74 14.71 -3.06
C ILE A 456 -23.34 15.12 -3.51
N LEU A 457 -22.96 16.36 -3.27
CA LEU A 457 -21.62 16.86 -3.54
C LEU A 457 -20.90 17.01 -2.21
N SER A 458 -19.78 16.30 -2.06
CA SER A 458 -18.88 16.44 -0.92
C SER A 458 -17.53 16.99 -1.40
N ALA A 459 -17.02 17.95 -0.66
CA ALA A 459 -15.69 18.51 -0.84
C ALA A 459 -15.03 18.63 0.53
N GLY A 460 -13.90 17.98 0.71
CA GLY A 460 -13.17 17.98 1.97
C GLY A 460 -11.69 18.28 1.72
N ILE A 461 -11.08 19.01 2.64
CA ILE A 461 -9.63 19.16 2.71
C ILE A 461 -9.21 18.71 4.10
N THR A 462 -8.36 17.70 4.15
CA THR A 462 -7.81 17.14 5.38
C THR A 462 -6.30 17.25 5.33
N GLU A 463 -5.69 17.79 6.38
CA GLU A 463 -4.24 17.76 6.58
C GLU A 463 -3.98 17.05 7.90
N ASP A 464 -3.45 15.81 7.86
CA ASP A 464 -3.29 14.99 9.06
C ASP A 464 -2.07 15.36 9.93
N ASN A 465 -1.16 16.19 9.40
CA ASN A 465 0.06 16.63 10.06
C ASN A 465 0.33 18.12 9.80
N VAL A 466 -0.62 18.96 10.21
CA VAL A 466 -0.60 20.41 9.97
C VAL A 466 0.66 21.03 10.55
N PHE A 467 1.45 21.70 9.71
CA PHE A 467 2.73 22.30 10.11
C PHE A 467 3.71 21.34 10.83
N GLY A 468 3.58 20.02 10.63
CA GLY A 468 4.44 19.04 11.26
C GLY A 468 4.16 18.75 12.74
N SER A 469 3.07 19.26 13.31
CA SER A 469 2.74 19.13 14.74
C SER A 469 2.12 17.79 15.13
N GLY A 470 1.80 16.93 14.16
CA GLY A 470 1.04 15.70 14.36
C GLY A 470 -0.42 15.97 14.77
N THR A 471 -0.94 17.17 14.48
CA THR A 471 -2.37 17.50 14.64
C THR A 471 -3.07 17.51 13.28
N ASN A 472 -4.34 17.14 13.27
CA ASN A 472 -5.19 17.10 12.10
C ASN A 472 -6.03 18.38 11.97
N LEU A 473 -6.15 18.93 10.77
CA LEU A 473 -7.12 19.97 10.43
C LEU A 473 -7.97 19.47 9.26
N THR A 474 -9.29 19.51 9.43
CA THR A 474 -10.25 19.02 8.46
C THR A 474 -11.31 20.07 8.19
N LEU A 475 -11.51 20.42 6.91
CA LEU A 475 -12.67 21.17 6.42
C LEU A 475 -13.51 20.23 5.56
N ASN A 476 -14.76 20.00 5.93
CA ASN A 476 -15.72 19.21 5.15
C ASN A 476 -16.91 20.07 4.74
N LEU A 477 -17.23 20.07 3.45
CA LEU A 477 -18.38 20.70 2.85
C LEU A 477 -19.22 19.59 2.21
N ASN A 478 -20.48 19.43 2.63
CA ASN A 478 -21.41 18.51 1.99
C ASN A 478 -22.67 19.27 1.62
N THR A 479 -23.15 19.09 0.40
CA THR A 479 -24.41 19.65 -0.07
C THR A 479 -25.21 18.59 -0.82
N SER A 480 -26.49 18.50 -0.51
CA SER A 480 -27.49 17.75 -1.26
C SER A 480 -28.70 18.66 -1.50
N LEU A 481 -29.77 18.11 -2.08
CA LEU A 481 -31.02 18.85 -2.24
C LEU A 481 -31.62 19.29 -0.90
N TYR A 482 -31.44 18.49 0.16
CA TYR A 482 -32.11 18.68 1.44
C TYR A 482 -31.18 19.05 2.59
N ASN A 483 -29.90 18.70 2.48
CA ASN A 483 -28.92 18.86 3.56
C ASN A 483 -27.73 19.68 3.06
N ARG A 484 -27.33 20.68 3.83
CA ARG A 484 -26.09 21.43 3.60
C ARG A 484 -25.29 21.46 4.90
N SER A 485 -24.01 21.17 4.84
CA SER A 485 -23.13 21.18 6.00
C SER A 485 -21.75 21.70 5.64
N ALA A 486 -21.21 22.55 6.50
CA ALA A 486 -19.81 22.96 6.50
C ALA A 486 -19.26 22.70 7.90
N VAL A 487 -18.19 21.92 8.01
CA VAL A 487 -17.59 21.54 9.28
C VAL A 487 -16.09 21.79 9.19
N LEU A 488 -15.58 22.67 10.05
CA LEU A 488 -14.15 22.84 10.29
C LEU A 488 -13.83 22.19 11.63
N ALA A 489 -12.86 21.28 11.66
CA ALA A 489 -12.42 20.59 12.86
C ALA A 489 -10.90 20.54 12.95
N HIS A 490 -10.36 20.87 14.12
CA HIS A 490 -8.97 20.68 14.49
C HIS A 490 -8.89 19.60 15.56
N THR A 491 -8.08 18.56 15.34
CA THR A 491 -7.90 17.46 16.28
C THR A 491 -6.44 17.34 16.68
N ASP A 492 -6.17 17.44 17.96
CA ASP A 492 -4.90 17.08 18.57
C ASP A 492 -5.02 15.65 19.14
N PRO A 493 -4.40 14.62 18.52
CA PRO A 493 -4.50 13.25 18.98
C PRO A 493 -3.77 12.97 20.30
N TYR A 494 -2.81 13.82 20.69
CA TYR A 494 -2.00 13.68 21.91
C TYR A 494 -2.01 14.98 22.71
N PHE A 495 -3.21 15.48 23.03
CA PHE A 495 -3.34 16.62 23.94
C PHE A 495 -2.73 16.29 25.33
N THR A 496 -2.71 15.01 25.70
CA THR A 496 -1.89 14.48 26.79
C THR A 496 -0.92 13.40 26.30
N ASN A 497 0.13 13.14 27.07
CA ASN A 497 1.13 12.10 26.78
C ASN A 497 0.52 10.70 26.66
N ASP A 498 -0.62 10.44 27.32
CA ASP A 498 -1.32 9.16 27.31
C ASP A 498 -2.18 8.93 26.05
N GLY A 499 -2.20 9.89 25.11
CA GLY A 499 -2.98 9.78 23.87
C GLY A 499 -4.44 10.20 24.00
N ILE A 500 -4.77 11.05 25.00
CA ILE A 500 -6.08 11.69 25.05
C ILE A 500 -6.15 12.69 23.90
N SER A 501 -7.06 12.44 22.98
CA SER A 501 -7.33 13.34 21.87
C SER A 501 -8.24 14.49 22.27
N ARG A 502 -8.02 15.68 21.71
CA ARG A 502 -8.88 16.85 21.84
C ARG A 502 -9.29 17.33 20.46
N THR A 503 -10.58 17.40 20.19
CA THR A 503 -11.13 17.93 18.94
C THR A 503 -11.90 19.23 19.22
N THR A 504 -11.56 20.28 18.50
CA THR A 504 -12.32 21.54 18.45
C THR A 504 -12.97 21.62 17.09
N SER A 505 -14.26 21.90 17.03
CA SER A 505 -14.99 21.99 15.77
C SER A 505 -15.93 23.17 15.72
N VAL A 506 -16.12 23.71 14.53
CA VAL A 506 -17.15 24.71 14.22
C VAL A 506 -17.92 24.16 13.03
N TYR A 507 -19.25 24.16 13.14
CA TYR A 507 -20.10 23.61 12.09
C TYR A 507 -21.31 24.50 11.82
N TYR A 508 -21.65 24.58 10.55
CA TYR A 508 -22.88 25.18 10.05
C TYR A 508 -23.65 24.11 9.30
N ARG A 509 -24.92 23.90 9.65
CA ARG A 509 -25.77 22.88 9.04
C ARG A 509 -27.14 23.48 8.72
N THR A 510 -27.68 23.11 7.57
CA THR A 510 -29.05 23.43 7.18
C THR A 510 -29.72 22.15 6.71
N MET A 511 -30.94 21.92 7.20
CA MET A 511 -31.77 20.78 6.85
C MET A 511 -33.17 21.26 6.45
N THR A 512 -33.68 20.69 5.36
CA THR A 512 -35.07 20.83 4.90
C THR A 512 -35.69 19.44 4.75
N PRO A 513 -37.02 19.29 4.87
CA PRO A 513 -37.67 17.99 4.75
C PRO A 513 -37.54 17.38 3.34
N TYR A 514 -37.51 16.05 3.27
CA TYR A 514 -37.49 15.30 2.00
C TYR A 514 -38.78 15.49 1.19
N SER A 515 -38.73 15.25 -0.12
CA SER A 515 -39.90 15.40 -1.03
C SER A 515 -41.12 14.54 -0.68
N ASN A 516 -40.95 13.47 0.10
CA ASN A 516 -42.06 12.65 0.59
C ASN A 516 -42.83 13.32 1.75
N ASN A 517 -42.39 14.49 2.22
CA ASN A 517 -43.05 15.28 3.25
C ASN A 517 -43.79 16.48 2.63
N PRO A 518 -45.10 16.62 2.88
CA PRO A 518 -45.90 17.72 2.35
C PRO A 518 -45.68 19.07 3.06
N GLY A 519 -45.28 19.07 4.34
CA GLY A 519 -45.04 20.29 5.11
C GLY A 519 -43.60 20.75 5.03
N MET A 520 -43.39 22.04 4.75
CA MET A 520 -42.05 22.64 4.60
C MET A 520 -41.57 23.29 5.89
N TYR A 521 -40.29 23.15 6.20
CA TYR A 521 -39.60 23.85 7.28
C TYR A 521 -38.09 23.86 6.98
N GLN A 522 -37.36 24.75 7.64
CA GLN A 522 -35.90 24.80 7.54
C GLN A 522 -35.29 24.88 8.93
N VAL A 523 -34.35 23.99 9.25
CA VAL A 523 -33.57 24.04 10.49
C VAL A 523 -32.15 24.45 10.15
N THR A 524 -31.69 25.55 10.72
CA THR A 524 -30.31 26.04 10.57
C THR A 524 -29.60 25.98 11.91
N THR A 525 -28.51 25.23 11.99
CA THR A 525 -27.70 25.05 13.19
C THR A 525 -26.31 25.61 12.97
N LEU A 526 -25.93 26.60 13.78
CA LEU A 526 -24.54 27.03 13.93
C LEU A 526 -24.03 26.52 15.27
N GLY A 527 -22.96 25.74 15.28
CA GLY A 527 -22.43 25.15 16.50
C GLY A 527 -20.91 25.23 16.59
N SER A 528 -20.43 25.24 17.83
CA SER A 528 -19.02 25.06 18.16
C SER A 528 -18.90 23.98 19.23
N GLY A 529 -17.99 23.04 19.05
CA GLY A 529 -17.82 21.88 19.91
C GLY A 529 -16.38 21.72 20.39
N LEU A 530 -16.23 21.32 21.65
CA LEU A 530 -14.99 20.81 22.22
C LEU A 530 -15.24 19.38 22.70
N SER A 531 -14.49 18.41 22.20
CA SER A 531 -14.61 17.01 22.63
C SER A 531 -13.25 16.41 22.94
N PHE A 532 -13.26 15.47 23.86
CA PHE A 532 -12.12 14.67 24.26
C PHE A 532 -12.43 13.20 24.00
N GLY A 533 -11.44 12.48 23.45
CA GLY A 533 -11.50 11.04 23.25
C GLY A 533 -10.40 10.38 24.05
N VAL A 534 -10.77 9.57 25.04
CA VAL A 534 -9.86 8.84 25.92
C VAL A 534 -9.77 7.39 25.44
N PRO A 535 -8.62 6.94 24.90
CA PRO A 535 -8.42 5.54 24.57
C PRO A 535 -8.19 4.74 25.86
N ILE A 536 -9.10 3.82 26.18
CA ILE A 536 -8.98 2.93 27.35
C ILE A 536 -8.24 1.65 26.97
N SER A 537 -8.46 1.16 25.76
CA SER A 537 -7.76 0.02 25.16
C SER A 537 -7.56 0.27 23.66
N GLU A 538 -6.95 -0.67 22.93
CA GLU A 538 -6.87 -0.58 21.46
C GLU A 538 -8.25 -0.68 20.77
N PHE A 539 -9.30 -1.12 21.48
CA PHE A 539 -10.66 -1.27 20.95
C PHE A 539 -11.68 -0.34 21.62
N ASP A 540 -11.47 0.03 22.88
CA ASP A 540 -12.40 0.79 23.72
C ASP A 540 -12.01 2.25 23.79
N ARG A 541 -12.96 3.14 23.48
CA ARG A 541 -12.79 4.59 23.56
C ARG A 541 -13.97 5.25 24.23
N ILE A 542 -13.68 6.13 25.17
CA ILE A 542 -14.68 7.00 25.82
C ILE A 542 -14.58 8.38 25.20
N TYR A 543 -15.71 9.00 24.93
CA TYR A 543 -15.82 10.36 24.43
C TYR A 543 -16.56 11.21 25.45
N GLY A 544 -16.10 12.44 25.66
CA GLY A 544 -16.78 13.43 26.46
C GLY A 544 -16.58 14.80 25.84
N GLY A 545 -17.64 15.60 25.75
CA GLY A 545 -17.54 16.89 25.10
C GLY A 545 -18.70 17.82 25.40
N VAL A 546 -18.54 19.06 24.94
CA VAL A 546 -19.50 20.16 25.09
C VAL A 546 -19.67 20.83 23.74
N ASN A 547 -20.91 20.96 23.28
CA ASN A 547 -21.24 21.74 22.10
C ASN A 547 -22.12 22.92 22.48
N VAL A 548 -21.82 24.10 21.95
CA VAL A 548 -22.71 25.26 22.00
C VAL A 548 -23.38 25.36 20.64
N GLU A 549 -24.70 25.22 20.60
CA GLU A 549 -25.49 25.25 19.37
C GLU A 549 -26.50 26.39 19.40
N ARG A 550 -26.54 27.17 18.32
CA ARG A 550 -27.63 28.08 17.99
C ARG A 550 -28.45 27.48 16.86
N ASN A 551 -29.70 27.15 17.14
CA ASN A 551 -30.65 26.57 16.19
C ASN A 551 -31.70 27.62 15.82
N THR A 552 -31.91 27.84 14.53
CA THR A 552 -32.95 28.74 14.01
C THR A 552 -33.88 27.93 13.12
N ILE A 553 -35.19 28.04 13.37
CA ILE A 553 -36.24 27.36 12.63
C ILE A 553 -36.96 28.36 11.74
N GLY A 554 -36.85 28.16 10.43
CA GLY A 554 -37.65 28.86 9.42
C GLY A 554 -38.97 28.14 9.18
N LEU A 555 -40.07 28.88 9.32
CA LEU A 555 -41.42 28.42 9.01
C LEU A 555 -41.90 28.98 7.66
N TYR A 556 -42.83 28.26 7.05
CA TYR A 556 -43.53 28.57 5.81
C TYR A 556 -45.04 28.42 6.04
N ASP A 557 -45.85 28.89 5.09
CA ASP A 557 -47.32 28.86 5.19
C ASP A 557 -47.87 27.44 5.40
N ASN A 558 -47.22 26.42 4.84
CA ASN A 558 -47.56 25.01 4.97
C ASN A 558 -46.70 24.25 6.00
N SER A 559 -46.05 24.93 6.95
CA SER A 559 -45.25 24.25 7.97
C SER A 559 -46.09 23.31 8.85
N PRO A 560 -45.56 22.13 9.23
CA PRO A 560 -46.23 21.21 10.13
C PRO A 560 -46.60 21.86 11.47
N LEU A 561 -47.72 21.45 12.06
CA LEU A 561 -48.19 21.96 13.35
C LEU A 561 -47.11 21.83 14.42
N ALA A 562 -46.43 20.68 14.48
CA ALA A 562 -45.37 20.44 15.47
C ALA A 562 -44.23 21.48 15.43
N TYR A 563 -43.83 21.95 14.24
CA TYR A 563 -42.81 22.98 14.10
C TYR A 563 -43.33 24.37 14.46
N ARG A 564 -44.61 24.66 14.17
CA ARG A 564 -45.26 25.91 14.58
C ARG A 564 -45.41 26.01 16.09
N GLU A 565 -45.83 24.92 16.73
CA GLU A 565 -45.92 24.80 18.19
C GLU A 565 -44.56 24.89 18.85
N TYR A 566 -43.53 24.26 18.27
CA TYR A 566 -42.17 24.44 18.75
C TYR A 566 -41.76 25.91 18.75
N VAL A 567 -41.93 26.62 17.62
CA VAL A 567 -41.55 28.04 17.52
C VAL A 567 -42.38 28.91 18.45
N PHE A 568 -43.66 28.59 18.66
CA PHE A 568 -44.51 29.29 19.63
C PHE A 568 -44.00 29.13 21.07
N ASN A 569 -43.55 27.93 21.45
CA ASN A 569 -43.12 27.61 22.82
C ASN A 569 -41.66 28.02 23.11
N TYR A 570 -40.76 27.81 22.15
CA TYR A 570 -39.32 27.98 22.31
C TYR A 570 -38.77 29.25 21.64
N GLY A 571 -39.55 29.89 20.78
CA GLY A 571 -39.06 30.90 19.85
C GLY A 571 -38.49 30.29 18.57
N ASP A 572 -38.29 31.15 17.57
CA ASP A 572 -37.69 30.78 16.28
C ASP A 572 -36.19 30.47 16.38
N THR A 573 -35.52 31.01 17.39
CA THR A 573 -34.09 30.81 17.66
C THR A 573 -33.85 30.33 19.08
N THR A 574 -33.20 29.16 19.21
CA THR A 574 -32.77 28.61 20.51
C THR A 574 -31.26 28.46 20.58
N THR A 575 -30.70 28.75 21.76
CA THR A 575 -29.28 28.50 22.06
C THR A 575 -29.19 27.46 23.16
N ALA A 576 -28.40 26.42 22.92
CA ALA A 576 -28.27 25.28 23.80
C ALA A 576 -26.79 24.96 24.04
N VAL A 577 -26.49 24.52 25.26
CA VAL A 577 -25.23 23.84 25.57
C VAL A 577 -25.52 22.35 25.71
N ILE A 578 -24.89 21.54 24.88
CA ILE A 578 -25.11 20.09 24.79
C ILE A 578 -23.88 19.39 25.34
N LEU A 579 -24.04 18.73 26.48
CA LEU A 579 -23.03 17.83 27.02
C LEU A 579 -23.20 16.47 26.34
N ASN A 580 -22.16 16.01 25.65
CA ASN A 580 -22.14 14.70 25.03
C ASN A 580 -21.18 13.79 25.78
N THR A 581 -21.59 12.55 26.00
CA THR A 581 -20.73 11.49 26.48
C THR A 581 -21.03 10.22 25.70
N GLY A 582 -20.03 9.36 25.56
CA GLY A 582 -20.23 8.10 24.87
C GLY A 582 -19.10 7.12 25.09
N TRP A 583 -19.37 5.88 24.75
CA TRP A 583 -18.39 4.81 24.73
C TRP A 583 -18.57 4.03 23.44
N SER A 584 -17.45 3.72 22.79
CA SER A 584 -17.44 2.83 21.62
C SER A 584 -16.43 1.72 21.80
N LYS A 585 -16.80 0.53 21.35
CA LYS A 585 -15.90 -0.60 21.20
C LYS A 585 -15.97 -1.12 19.77
N ASP A 586 -14.85 -1.10 19.06
CA ASP A 586 -14.76 -1.68 17.70
C ASP A 586 -13.74 -2.82 17.68
N THR A 587 -14.21 -4.01 17.36
CA THR A 587 -13.38 -5.23 17.21
C THR A 587 -13.54 -5.85 15.82
N ARG A 588 -14.15 -5.11 14.88
CA ARG A 588 -14.37 -5.59 13.51
C ARG A 588 -13.04 -5.76 12.79
N ASP A 589 -12.94 -6.79 11.97
CA ASP A 589 -11.78 -7.08 11.14
C ASP A 589 -11.60 -6.10 9.97
N SER A 590 -12.67 -5.45 9.53
CA SER A 590 -12.66 -4.39 8.52
C SER A 590 -13.77 -3.38 8.78
N ALA A 591 -13.48 -2.09 8.63
CA ALA A 591 -14.48 -1.03 8.79
C ALA A 591 -15.45 -0.95 7.61
N ILE A 592 -15.00 -1.32 6.40
CA ILE A 592 -15.76 -1.16 5.14
C ILE A 592 -16.47 -2.46 4.76
N ALA A 593 -15.79 -3.60 4.92
CA ALA A 593 -16.33 -4.91 4.58
C ALA A 593 -16.09 -5.92 5.71
N PRO A 594 -16.70 -5.72 6.89
CA PRO A 594 -16.55 -6.62 8.03
C PRO A 594 -17.04 -8.04 7.73
N THR A 595 -16.34 -9.03 8.28
CA THR A 595 -16.72 -10.45 8.28
C THR A 595 -16.72 -11.06 9.67
N ARG A 596 -16.00 -10.45 10.63
CA ARG A 596 -15.89 -10.93 12.01
C ARG A 596 -15.76 -9.76 12.98
N GLY A 597 -16.32 -9.95 14.17
CA GLY A 597 -16.16 -9.02 15.29
C GLY A 597 -17.42 -8.21 15.54
N SER A 598 -17.33 -7.24 16.43
CA SER A 598 -18.48 -6.43 16.84
C SER A 598 -18.14 -4.96 16.94
N PHE A 599 -19.16 -4.12 16.72
CA PHE A 599 -19.09 -2.69 16.97
C PHE A 599 -20.22 -2.30 17.91
N THR A 600 -19.87 -1.75 19.06
CA THR A 600 -20.81 -1.27 20.07
C THR A 600 -20.61 0.21 20.25
N ARG A 601 -21.70 0.99 20.27
CA ARG A 601 -21.67 2.41 20.56
C ARG A 601 -22.81 2.78 21.49
N LEU A 602 -22.47 3.38 22.63
CA LEU A 602 -23.40 4.00 23.55
C LEU A 602 -23.15 5.51 23.55
N LYS A 603 -24.21 6.31 23.52
CA LYS A 603 -24.15 7.76 23.51
C LYS A 603 -25.21 8.33 24.44
N ALA A 604 -24.87 9.38 25.16
CA ALA A 604 -25.82 10.21 25.89
C ALA A 604 -25.56 11.67 25.55
N ASP A 605 -26.59 12.37 25.09
CA ASP A 605 -26.61 13.80 24.88
C ASP A 605 -27.54 14.46 25.90
N LEU A 606 -27.04 15.47 26.61
CA LEU A 606 -27.80 16.28 27.55
C LEU A 606 -27.81 17.73 27.06
N GLY A 607 -28.94 18.17 26.52
CA GLY A 607 -29.17 19.57 26.19
C GLY A 607 -29.51 20.38 27.44
N THR A 608 -29.00 21.60 27.54
CA THR A 608 -29.21 22.53 28.66
C THR A 608 -29.55 23.95 28.17
N VAL A 609 -29.68 24.90 29.10
CA VAL A 609 -30.05 26.30 28.81
C VAL A 609 -31.47 26.38 28.25
N ASN A 610 -31.65 26.79 26.99
CA ASN A 610 -32.98 26.96 26.39
C ASN A 610 -33.51 25.66 25.76
N LEU A 611 -32.69 24.61 25.70
CA LEU A 611 -33.06 23.34 25.07
C LEU A 611 -32.76 22.18 26.02
N LYS A 612 -33.67 21.97 26.97
CA LYS A 612 -33.52 21.00 28.07
C LYS A 612 -34.06 19.63 27.69
N TYR A 613 -33.19 18.73 27.23
CA TYR A 613 -33.55 17.35 26.89
C TYR A 613 -32.43 16.39 27.23
N TYR A 614 -32.75 15.10 27.36
CA TYR A 614 -31.75 14.04 27.28
C TYR A 614 -32.07 13.10 26.11
N MET A 615 -31.05 12.55 25.47
CA MET A 615 -31.15 11.54 24.41
C MET A 615 -30.11 10.47 24.67
N LEU A 616 -30.56 9.23 24.81
CA LEU A 616 -29.73 8.04 24.96
C LEU A 616 -29.80 7.24 23.66
N GLY A 617 -28.64 6.89 23.10
CA GLY A 617 -28.52 6.09 21.90
C GLY A 617 -27.64 4.87 22.14
N ALA A 618 -28.04 3.72 21.61
CA ALA A 618 -27.28 2.48 21.63
C ALA A 618 -27.29 1.82 20.25
N GLN A 619 -26.12 1.42 19.79
CA GLN A 619 -25.93 0.67 18.55
C GLN A 619 -25.08 -0.56 18.82
N GLN A 620 -25.52 -1.70 18.31
CA GLN A 620 -24.77 -2.95 18.34
C GLN A 620 -24.74 -3.57 16.95
N GLN A 621 -23.54 -3.77 16.42
CA GLN A 621 -23.29 -4.59 15.24
C GLN A 621 -22.49 -5.83 15.63
N LEU A 622 -22.84 -6.98 15.07
CA LEU A 622 -22.15 -8.24 15.31
C LEU A 622 -22.01 -8.99 13.99
N TYR A 623 -20.79 -9.38 13.64
CA TYR A 623 -20.45 -10.15 12.44
C TYR A 623 -19.89 -11.50 12.87
N VAL A 624 -20.57 -12.56 12.46
CA VAL A 624 -20.21 -13.94 12.77
C VAL A 624 -19.89 -14.66 11.46
N PRO A 625 -18.62 -15.03 11.21
CA PRO A 625 -18.26 -15.79 10.03
C PRO A 625 -18.79 -17.23 10.14
N ILE A 626 -19.43 -17.72 9.08
CA ILE A 626 -19.89 -19.10 8.98
C ILE A 626 -19.02 -19.77 7.90
N GLY A 627 -18.00 -20.51 8.33
CA GLY A 627 -16.98 -21.04 7.42
C GLY A 627 -16.04 -19.95 6.90
N ARG A 628 -15.56 -20.09 5.65
CA ARG A 628 -14.61 -19.13 5.04
C ARG A 628 -15.30 -18.01 4.27
N ASP A 629 -16.44 -18.30 3.64
CA ASP A 629 -17.01 -17.42 2.63
C ASP A 629 -18.32 -16.73 3.04
N TYR A 630 -19.00 -17.23 4.08
CA TYR A 630 -20.30 -16.71 4.52
C TYR A 630 -20.19 -15.89 5.79
N THR A 631 -21.03 -14.87 5.94
CA THR A 631 -21.06 -14.04 7.15
C THR A 631 -22.49 -13.73 7.54
N LEU A 632 -22.84 -13.99 8.80
CA LEU A 632 -24.09 -13.52 9.40
C LEU A 632 -23.82 -12.20 10.13
N ALA A 633 -24.61 -11.17 9.83
CA ALA A 633 -24.47 -9.86 10.41
C ALA A 633 -25.78 -9.44 11.10
N PHE A 634 -25.64 -8.91 12.30
CA PHE A 634 -26.72 -8.35 13.10
C PHE A 634 -26.45 -6.87 13.32
N ASN A 635 -27.48 -6.04 13.22
CA ASN A 635 -27.42 -4.63 13.60
C ASN A 635 -28.65 -4.29 14.44
N ALA A 636 -28.46 -3.62 15.57
CA ALA A 636 -29.53 -3.14 16.42
C ALA A 636 -29.29 -1.66 16.74
N LEU A 637 -30.35 -0.85 16.66
CA LEU A 637 -30.37 0.56 17.02
C LEU A 637 -31.48 0.81 18.02
N PHE A 638 -31.14 1.48 19.11
CA PHE A 638 -32.07 1.91 20.14
C PHE A 638 -31.81 3.36 20.48
N ASP A 639 -32.86 4.19 20.48
CA ASP A 639 -32.78 5.58 20.89
C ASP A 639 -33.95 5.90 21.82
N TYR A 640 -33.68 6.71 22.85
CA TYR A 640 -34.67 7.15 23.81
C TYR A 640 -34.37 8.59 24.26
N GLY A 641 -35.25 9.51 23.88
CA GLY A 641 -35.19 10.92 24.24
C GLY A 641 -36.42 11.39 25.00
N ILE A 642 -36.22 12.34 25.90
CA ILE A 642 -37.30 13.03 26.60
C ILE A 642 -36.83 14.43 27.03
N SER A 643 -37.79 15.33 27.23
CA SER A 643 -37.55 16.63 27.84
C SER A 643 -37.55 16.51 29.36
N TYR A 644 -36.70 17.27 30.05
CA TYR A 644 -36.74 17.42 31.52
C TYR A 644 -37.20 18.82 31.94
N SER A 645 -37.79 19.57 31.01
CA SER A 645 -38.44 20.85 31.24
C SER A 645 -39.95 20.70 31.12
N ASP A 646 -40.70 21.73 31.50
CA ASP A 646 -42.16 21.81 31.26
C ASP A 646 -42.53 21.92 29.76
N LEU A 647 -41.54 22.09 28.89
CA LEU A 647 -41.70 22.18 27.45
C LEU A 647 -41.44 20.82 26.78
N GLN A 648 -42.09 20.59 25.63
CA GLN A 648 -42.04 19.33 24.88
C GLN A 648 -40.65 19.03 24.31
N TYR A 649 -40.33 17.76 24.04
CA TYR A 649 -39.02 17.38 23.49
C TYR A 649 -38.77 18.04 22.12
N PRO A 650 -37.58 18.61 21.87
CA PRO A 650 -37.30 19.37 20.64
C PRO A 650 -37.48 18.54 19.36
N ILE A 651 -38.45 18.94 18.53
CA ILE A 651 -38.87 18.16 17.35
C ILE A 651 -37.74 17.89 16.34
N PHE A 652 -36.82 18.84 16.15
CA PHE A 652 -35.69 18.71 15.23
C PHE A 652 -34.54 17.84 15.79
N LYS A 653 -34.65 17.37 17.03
CA LYS A 653 -33.76 16.35 17.63
C LYS A 653 -34.36 14.94 17.56
N ASN A 654 -35.46 14.75 16.83
CA ASN A 654 -36.06 13.45 16.61
C ASN A 654 -35.16 12.53 15.77
N VAL A 655 -35.33 11.24 16.00
CA VAL A 655 -34.74 10.17 15.20
C VAL A 655 -35.76 9.64 14.19
N TYR A 656 -35.24 9.05 13.10
CA TYR A 656 -36.05 8.58 11.98
C TYR A 656 -35.70 7.12 11.63
N ALA A 657 -36.65 6.43 10.97
CA ALA A 657 -36.45 5.10 10.40
C ALA A 657 -37.23 4.95 9.08
N GLY A 658 -36.90 3.90 8.33
CA GLY A 658 -37.29 3.69 6.94
C GLY A 658 -36.14 4.06 6.01
N GLY A 659 -35.89 3.21 5.02
CA GLY A 659 -34.78 3.38 4.06
C GLY A 659 -33.56 2.50 4.34
N ILE A 660 -32.50 2.72 3.56
CA ILE A 660 -31.21 2.05 3.74
C ILE A 660 -30.62 2.42 5.12
N GLY A 661 -30.01 1.45 5.80
CA GLY A 661 -29.45 1.62 7.14
C GLY A 661 -30.45 1.47 8.30
N THR A 662 -31.76 1.42 8.02
CA THR A 662 -32.79 1.12 9.04
C THR A 662 -33.72 0.00 8.59
N VAL A 663 -34.93 0.30 8.10
CA VAL A 663 -35.88 -0.72 7.62
C VAL A 663 -36.06 -0.54 6.12
N ARG A 664 -35.36 -1.36 5.33
CA ARG A 664 -35.44 -1.29 3.86
C ARG A 664 -36.81 -1.70 3.36
N GLY A 665 -37.23 -1.24 2.19
CA GLY A 665 -38.59 -1.47 1.66
C GLY A 665 -39.62 -0.41 2.07
N PHE A 666 -39.33 0.37 3.11
CA PHE A 666 -40.05 1.61 3.44
C PHE A 666 -39.23 2.81 2.97
N SER A 667 -39.90 3.88 2.57
CA SER A 667 -39.24 5.11 2.11
C SER A 667 -38.38 5.75 3.21
N GLN A 668 -37.39 6.55 2.82
CA GLN A 668 -36.47 7.17 3.76
C GLN A 668 -37.24 8.04 4.77
N ASN A 669 -36.95 7.85 6.06
CA ASN A 669 -37.55 8.59 7.17
C ASN A 669 -39.10 8.52 7.25
N SER A 670 -39.74 7.55 6.60
CA SER A 670 -41.20 7.47 6.53
C SER A 670 -41.86 6.64 7.65
N LEU A 671 -41.09 6.04 8.56
CA LEU A 671 -41.63 5.31 9.70
C LEU A 671 -41.74 6.22 10.93
N GLY A 672 -42.89 6.16 11.58
CA GLY A 672 -43.18 6.86 12.83
C GLY A 672 -44.40 7.78 12.77
N PRO A 673 -44.56 8.64 13.79
CA PRO A 673 -45.66 9.59 13.90
C PRO A 673 -45.68 10.61 12.76
N ARG A 674 -46.90 11.11 12.51
CA ARG A 674 -47.16 12.16 11.52
C ARG A 674 -47.79 13.38 12.16
N ASP A 675 -47.56 14.49 11.50
CA ASP A 675 -48.25 15.74 11.78
C ASP A 675 -49.73 15.64 11.45
N LEU A 676 -50.57 16.20 12.33
CA LEU A 676 -52.03 16.14 12.23
C LEU A 676 -52.61 16.93 11.06
N ILE A 677 -51.96 18.04 10.67
CA ILE A 677 -52.47 18.96 9.65
C ILE A 677 -51.90 18.58 8.29
N THR A 678 -50.58 18.48 8.23
CA THR A 678 -49.88 18.29 6.95
C THR A 678 -49.71 16.82 6.59
N GLY A 679 -49.72 15.89 7.55
CA GLY A 679 -49.38 14.49 7.31
C GLY A 679 -47.87 14.24 7.19
N THR A 680 -47.04 15.25 7.46
CA THR A 680 -45.56 15.18 7.46
C THR A 680 -45.03 14.16 8.45
N TYR A 681 -44.03 13.38 8.06
CA TYR A 681 -43.31 12.46 8.93
C TYR A 681 -42.44 13.26 9.91
N LEU A 682 -42.79 13.21 11.19
CA LEU A 682 -42.11 13.98 12.23
C LEU A 682 -40.90 13.27 12.82
N GLY A 683 -40.78 11.96 12.57
CA GLY A 683 -39.90 11.09 13.35
C GLY A 683 -40.40 11.01 14.79
N GLY A 684 -39.49 10.70 15.72
CA GLY A 684 -39.87 10.58 17.11
C GLY A 684 -38.70 10.60 18.07
N SER A 685 -39.03 10.68 19.35
CA SER A 685 -38.05 10.69 20.45
C SER A 685 -37.51 9.30 20.79
N LYS A 686 -38.19 8.23 20.35
CA LYS A 686 -37.87 6.85 20.69
C LYS A 686 -37.76 6.01 19.42
N ARG A 687 -36.73 5.17 19.27
CA ARG A 687 -36.54 4.31 18.10
C ARG A 687 -36.03 2.93 18.50
N VAL A 688 -36.54 1.92 17.81
CA VAL A 688 -36.07 0.53 17.90
C VAL A 688 -35.94 -0.01 16.48
N VAL A 689 -34.75 -0.46 16.10
CA VAL A 689 -34.49 -1.11 14.81
C VAL A 689 -33.59 -2.33 15.03
N GLY A 690 -33.88 -3.41 14.32
CA GLY A 690 -33.08 -4.62 14.24
C GLY A 690 -32.97 -5.10 12.80
N ASN A 691 -31.77 -5.51 12.40
CA ASN A 691 -31.47 -6.04 11.07
C ASN A 691 -30.70 -7.34 11.22
N VAL A 692 -31.08 -8.33 10.43
CA VAL A 692 -30.34 -9.57 10.23
C VAL A 692 -29.99 -9.65 8.76
N GLN A 693 -28.70 -9.80 8.45
CA GLN A 693 -28.18 -9.90 7.09
C GLN A 693 -27.32 -11.14 6.96
N PHE A 694 -27.48 -11.87 5.87
CA PHE A 694 -26.65 -13.02 5.53
C PHE A 694 -25.89 -12.71 4.24
N TYR A 695 -24.58 -12.51 4.35
CA TYR A 695 -23.69 -12.21 3.24
C TYR A 695 -23.17 -13.50 2.60
N LEU A 696 -23.21 -13.50 1.27
CA LEU A 696 -22.71 -14.57 0.42
C LEU A 696 -21.67 -14.01 -0.55
N PRO A 697 -20.64 -14.79 -0.92
CA PRO A 697 -19.67 -14.39 -1.93
C PRO A 697 -20.36 -14.28 -3.30
N MET A 698 -19.83 -13.43 -4.17
CA MET A 698 -20.25 -13.49 -5.56
C MET A 698 -19.77 -14.80 -6.21
N PRO A 699 -20.62 -15.47 -7.01
CA PRO A 699 -20.18 -16.66 -7.74
C PRO A 699 -18.88 -16.39 -8.53
N GLY A 700 -17.88 -17.27 -8.47
CA GLY A 700 -16.64 -17.07 -9.24
C GLY A 700 -15.71 -15.92 -8.79
N THR A 701 -16.05 -15.10 -7.78
CA THR A 701 -15.03 -14.41 -6.99
C THR A 701 -14.63 -15.31 -5.83
N GLN A 702 -13.42 -15.87 -5.84
CA GLN A 702 -12.94 -16.60 -4.68
C GLN A 702 -12.47 -15.59 -3.63
N ASN A 703 -13.13 -15.58 -2.46
CA ASN A 703 -12.70 -14.84 -1.26
C ASN A 703 -12.63 -13.30 -1.41
N ASP A 704 -13.34 -12.71 -2.37
CA ASP A 704 -13.44 -11.26 -2.52
C ASP A 704 -14.50 -10.67 -1.58
N ARG A 705 -14.08 -9.81 -0.66
CA ARG A 705 -14.96 -9.13 0.31
C ARG A 705 -15.54 -7.83 -0.23
N THR A 706 -15.02 -7.34 -1.36
CA THR A 706 -15.41 -6.06 -1.97
C THR A 706 -16.72 -6.18 -2.74
N LEU A 707 -17.05 -7.37 -3.27
CA LEU A 707 -18.29 -7.61 -4.01
C LEU A 707 -19.05 -8.80 -3.41
N ARG A 708 -20.15 -8.51 -2.73
CA ARG A 708 -20.96 -9.50 -2.01
C ARG A 708 -22.43 -9.27 -2.28
N TRP A 709 -23.21 -10.34 -2.39
CA TRP A 709 -24.66 -10.22 -2.31
C TRP A 709 -25.12 -10.68 -0.93
N PHE A 710 -26.30 -10.23 -0.50
CA PHE A 710 -26.82 -10.57 0.81
C PHE A 710 -28.33 -10.72 0.79
N THR A 711 -28.84 -11.55 1.68
CA THR A 711 -30.26 -11.59 2.03
C THR A 711 -30.45 -10.91 3.37
N PHE A 712 -31.62 -10.35 3.63
CA PHE A 712 -31.87 -9.66 4.89
C PHE A 712 -33.32 -9.72 5.36
N VAL A 713 -33.48 -9.55 6.66
CA VAL A 713 -34.74 -9.27 7.34
C VAL A 713 -34.52 -8.05 8.22
N ASP A 714 -35.34 -7.02 8.04
CA ASP A 714 -35.31 -5.80 8.83
C ASP A 714 -36.60 -5.68 9.64
N GLY A 715 -36.50 -5.12 10.84
CA GLY A 715 -37.61 -4.81 11.71
C GLY A 715 -37.36 -3.51 12.44
N GLY A 716 -38.33 -2.61 12.50
CA GLY A 716 -38.13 -1.36 13.23
C GLY A 716 -39.36 -0.47 13.30
N GLN A 717 -39.31 0.46 14.23
CA GLN A 717 -40.30 1.52 14.36
C GLN A 717 -39.71 2.72 15.12
N VAL A 718 -40.28 3.89 14.84
CA VAL A 718 -40.08 5.12 15.59
C VAL A 718 -41.37 5.45 16.33
N PHE A 719 -41.26 5.80 17.60
CA PHE A 719 -42.38 6.16 18.45
C PHE A 719 -42.26 7.62 18.86
N GLY A 720 -43.40 8.27 19.05
CA GLY A 720 -43.43 9.72 19.02
C GLY A 720 -42.94 10.42 20.26
N THR A 721 -43.17 11.71 20.18
CA THR A 721 -42.55 12.73 21.01
C THR A 721 -43.63 13.23 21.93
N ASP A 722 -43.39 13.27 23.23
CA ASP A 722 -44.41 13.68 24.20
C ASP A 722 -44.92 15.08 23.83
N GLY A 723 -46.19 15.15 23.40
CA GLY A 723 -46.85 16.40 22.99
C GLY A 723 -46.94 16.69 21.48
N TYR A 724 -46.31 15.90 20.60
CA TYR A 724 -46.41 16.08 19.15
C TYR A 724 -46.92 14.81 18.42
N GLY A 725 -47.93 14.99 17.56
CA GLY A 725 -48.47 13.91 16.71
C GLY A 725 -49.38 12.91 17.43
N ASN A 726 -49.70 11.81 16.73
CA ASN A 726 -50.79 10.88 17.14
C ASN A 726 -50.34 9.72 18.03
N ASP A 727 -49.07 9.66 18.44
CA ASP A 727 -48.50 8.48 19.10
C ASP A 727 -47.42 8.88 20.09
N THR A 728 -47.67 8.75 21.39
CA THR A 728 -46.74 9.19 22.46
C THR A 728 -46.10 8.02 23.22
N ALA A 729 -46.71 6.83 23.19
CA ALA A 729 -46.25 5.64 23.90
C ALA A 729 -45.49 4.66 22.98
N ILE A 730 -44.62 3.84 23.58
CA ILE A 730 -43.98 2.72 22.86
C ILE A 730 -45.04 1.63 22.67
N ASP A 731 -45.38 1.35 21.42
CA ASP A 731 -46.32 0.29 21.06
C ASP A 731 -45.67 -0.68 20.06
N LEU A 732 -45.11 -1.77 20.59
CA LEU A 732 -44.42 -2.78 19.78
C LEU A 732 -45.35 -3.48 18.75
N SER A 733 -46.68 -3.36 18.88
CA SER A 733 -47.61 -3.87 17.86
C SER A 733 -47.54 -3.08 16.55
N LYS A 734 -46.97 -1.86 16.57
CA LYS A 734 -46.76 -1.00 15.41
C LYS A 734 -45.45 -1.28 14.69
N MET A 735 -44.63 -2.24 15.12
CA MET A 735 -43.39 -2.60 14.45
C MET A 735 -43.61 -2.90 12.96
N ARG A 736 -42.70 -2.44 12.11
CA ARG A 736 -42.70 -2.74 10.67
C ARG A 736 -41.56 -3.68 10.33
N TYR A 737 -41.82 -4.60 9.42
CA TYR A 737 -40.89 -5.63 9.00
C TYR A 737 -40.78 -5.66 7.48
N SER A 738 -39.59 -6.00 7.00
CA SER A 738 -39.34 -6.27 5.60
C SER A 738 -38.32 -7.39 5.43
N ALA A 739 -38.32 -8.01 4.27
CA ALA A 739 -37.29 -8.97 3.88
C ALA A 739 -36.89 -8.73 2.43
N GLY A 740 -35.65 -9.05 2.08
CA GLY A 740 -35.15 -8.75 0.75
C GLY A 740 -33.80 -9.36 0.42
N VAL A 741 -33.34 -8.98 -0.77
CA VAL A 741 -32.01 -9.30 -1.30
C VAL A 741 -31.29 -8.00 -1.65
N GLY A 742 -29.98 -8.00 -1.59
CA GLY A 742 -29.19 -6.82 -1.90
C GLY A 742 -27.79 -7.15 -2.40
N LEU A 743 -27.15 -6.12 -2.91
CA LEU A 743 -25.79 -6.13 -3.42
C LEU A 743 -24.97 -5.10 -2.65
N SER A 744 -23.79 -5.50 -2.17
CA SER A 744 -22.80 -4.62 -1.57
C SER A 744 -21.54 -4.70 -2.43
N TRP A 745 -21.16 -3.57 -3.01
CA TRP A 745 -20.00 -3.46 -3.88
C TRP A 745 -19.14 -2.26 -3.49
N VAL A 746 -17.90 -2.50 -3.12
CA VAL A 746 -16.88 -1.45 -2.97
C VAL A 746 -16.32 -1.17 -4.37
N SER A 747 -16.99 -0.30 -5.11
CA SER A 747 -16.58 0.08 -6.46
C SER A 747 -15.39 1.07 -6.43
N PRO A 748 -14.70 1.29 -7.56
CA PRO A 748 -13.72 2.37 -7.68
C PRO A 748 -14.29 3.78 -7.38
N LEU A 749 -15.61 3.96 -7.53
CA LEU A 749 -16.33 5.20 -7.22
C LEU A 749 -16.80 5.28 -5.76
N GLY A 750 -16.49 4.25 -4.95
CA GLY A 750 -16.88 4.14 -3.54
C GLY A 750 -17.88 3.00 -3.27
N PRO A 751 -18.26 2.80 -1.99
CA PRO A 751 -19.24 1.80 -1.60
C PRO A 751 -20.60 2.05 -2.26
N LEU A 752 -21.15 0.99 -2.81
CA LEU A 752 -22.46 0.93 -3.45
C LEU A 752 -23.27 -0.15 -2.74
N GLN A 753 -24.47 0.22 -2.32
CA GLN A 753 -25.43 -0.71 -1.75
C GLN A 753 -26.73 -0.64 -2.52
N LEU A 754 -27.17 -1.78 -3.05
CA LEU A 754 -28.48 -1.97 -3.65
C LEU A 754 -29.31 -2.88 -2.75
N SER A 755 -30.60 -2.62 -2.65
CA SER A 755 -31.53 -3.53 -1.99
C SER A 755 -32.88 -3.56 -2.71
N LEU A 756 -33.41 -4.77 -2.85
CA LEU A 756 -34.77 -5.08 -3.25
C LEU A 756 -35.46 -5.67 -2.02
N ALA A 757 -36.37 -4.92 -1.42
CA ALA A 757 -37.05 -5.32 -0.19
C ALA A 757 -38.57 -5.34 -0.39
N LYS A 758 -39.22 -6.34 0.21
CA LYS A 758 -40.67 -6.42 0.33
C LYS A 758 -41.06 -6.15 1.77
N ALA A 759 -41.90 -5.14 1.99
CA ALA A 759 -42.54 -4.92 3.28
C ALA A 759 -43.51 -6.07 3.58
N LEU A 760 -43.39 -6.67 4.77
CA LEU A 760 -44.14 -7.87 5.16
C LEU A 760 -45.46 -7.53 5.87
N ASN A 761 -45.55 -6.38 6.52
CA ASN A 761 -46.71 -5.96 7.31
C ASN A 761 -47.03 -4.45 7.13
N ALA A 762 -46.92 -3.95 5.91
CA ALA A 762 -47.30 -2.58 5.59
C ALA A 762 -48.77 -2.31 5.93
N LYS A 763 -49.07 -1.15 6.50
CA LYS A 763 -50.41 -0.66 6.82
C LYS A 763 -50.75 0.58 5.98
N GLU A 764 -52.02 0.94 5.98
CA GLU A 764 -52.48 2.17 5.34
C GLU A 764 -51.70 3.39 5.86
N GLY A 765 -51.31 4.24 4.92
CA GLY A 765 -50.45 5.40 5.16
C GLY A 765 -48.96 5.10 4.97
N ASP A 766 -48.44 3.90 5.19
CA ASP A 766 -47.00 3.63 5.05
C ASP A 766 -46.52 3.89 3.62
N ASN A 767 -45.39 4.58 3.49
CA ASN A 767 -44.79 4.85 2.18
C ASN A 767 -43.73 3.78 1.87
N LEU A 768 -43.96 3.02 0.80
CA LEU A 768 -43.14 1.88 0.41
C LEU A 768 -42.16 2.26 -0.70
N GLN A 769 -40.98 1.66 -0.64
CA GLN A 769 -39.93 1.84 -1.65
C GLN A 769 -39.17 0.52 -1.80
N VAL A 770 -39.60 -0.29 -2.78
CA VAL A 770 -39.12 -1.67 -2.98
C VAL A 770 -37.66 -1.73 -3.41
N PHE A 771 -37.30 -0.93 -4.42
CA PHE A 771 -35.91 -0.82 -4.88
C PHE A 771 -35.27 0.42 -4.25
N GLN A 772 -34.13 0.21 -3.60
CA GLN A 772 -33.36 1.24 -2.93
C GLN A 772 -31.88 1.12 -3.30
N PHE A 773 -31.23 2.25 -3.52
CA PHE A 773 -29.80 2.28 -3.77
C PHE A 773 -29.13 3.53 -3.21
N GLN A 774 -27.85 3.37 -2.89
CA GLN A 774 -26.98 4.42 -2.38
C GLN A 774 -25.56 4.21 -2.94
N ILE A 775 -24.98 5.28 -3.50
CA ILE A 775 -23.65 5.27 -4.11
C ILE A 775 -22.78 6.36 -3.48
N GLY A 776 -21.55 6.01 -3.10
CA GLY A 776 -20.47 6.98 -2.87
C GLY A 776 -20.55 7.77 -1.56
N THR A 777 -21.63 7.63 -0.80
CA THR A 777 -21.69 8.11 0.58
C THR A 777 -21.14 7.01 1.48
N GLY A 778 -19.81 7.00 1.66
CA GLY A 778 -19.25 6.36 2.84
C GLY A 778 -19.72 7.17 4.04
N PHE A 779 -20.52 6.56 4.93
CA PHE A 779 -20.58 6.70 6.40
C PHE A 779 -21.93 6.24 6.94
#